data_AF-D2W2Y3-F1
#
_entry.id   AF-D2W2Y3-F1
#
_cell.length_a   1.000
_cell.length_b   1.000
_cell.length_c   1.000
_cell.angle_alpha   90.00
_cell.angle_beta   90.00
_cell.angle_gamma   90.00
#
_symmetry.space_group_name_H-M   'P 1'
#
loop_
_entity.id
_entity.type
_entity.pdbx_description
1 polymer ?
#
loop_
_entity_poly.entity_id
_entity_poly.type
_entity_poly.pdbx_seq_one_letter_code
_entity_poly.pdbx_strand_id
1 'polypeptide(L)'
;MLTPSHSLSLLHLMLTSWFLTILLFYTKPIVSLSSSSSSSFIQYISSNKINELNSSTIIIGANNFINLYLWKDLEIYSIGQLLNSTNSQKELNFFSYDTNGISENDMIRMIRILQSNNFALIPSKWKFKQVVMQKNTECLYGSLFERFDILIGTADEFAERVRLSRGHQQRRKKSFEYLNPNDFYIIPLFPRNFYIVTMENYNHLNLFESEFYNYFISNSRYNQTNCLESIKHDSSIIEHLHGILYFTSLQIDWSLQYFNISHIPYNNSIISNFIFSNLFESNDYIWNYSKVSQHLWESTCYHCTTTSCVAENWTWGDSLDLTVVCSGVLFYAILLISGAFKSPVVYRKYGIIFLSPFLNMGLFTALLNAFNNSCISLGTIFSNYAACLMNIIYICTVLRYFYLRNLYNFVKSSKYPSLYKYLAGEMFGFFFTIIIPMIFTLIFPITIIVLVGDYNADLFNLANNLIIAILAAVSCIAGFSTLIFDAIKNRKIISKFGFSRFFIFEDPYFFRIDLLSLPIIFLLLVLLAIIFMIAPIYVLIVRFLIGMTLYLLFGTSLVMLIVEQLKFKTFRIKSANDEVIDKNQQEDITKEYIEMIKENKNEDLCQLFKLYCQKSLALENLMLMDVLIEKKRKSTSISVEDMKHIKEEFLISYSAYEVNISSQVRQNFEQNLQDALSKNEAKVNNEILTDLMVEIETNIKSTFMRFAKTSEFLEWQEIYSLQKERAVL
;
A
#
# COMPACT_ATOMS: atom_id res chain seq x y z
N MET A 1 5.99 -24.85 35.50
CA MET A 1 6.24 -23.40 35.65
C MET A 1 7.16 -22.98 34.52
N LEU A 2 6.68 -22.19 33.56
CA LEU A 2 7.51 -21.58 32.53
C LEU A 2 7.53 -20.08 32.82
N THR A 3 8.73 -19.53 33.00
CA THR A 3 8.95 -18.10 33.27
C THR A 3 8.51 -17.25 32.07
N PRO A 4 8.17 -15.97 32.26
CA PRO A 4 7.68 -15.09 31.19
C PRO A 4 8.65 -14.93 30.00
N SER A 5 9.93 -15.20 30.18
CA SER A 5 10.91 -15.29 29.10
C SER A 5 10.63 -16.46 28.15
N HIS A 6 10.14 -17.59 28.65
CA HIS A 6 9.88 -18.78 27.85
C HIS A 6 8.64 -18.67 26.96
N SER A 7 7.56 -18.00 27.40
CA SER A 7 6.38 -17.80 26.55
C SER A 7 6.63 -16.84 25.40
N LEU A 8 7.42 -15.78 25.65
CA LEU A 8 7.79 -14.81 24.63
C LEU A 8 8.81 -15.42 23.65
N SER A 9 9.76 -16.21 24.17
CA SER A 9 10.69 -16.95 23.32
C SER A 9 9.99 -18.02 22.50
N LEU A 10 8.94 -18.68 23.02
CA LEU A 10 8.19 -19.71 22.29
C LEU A 10 7.37 -19.10 21.14
N LEU A 11 6.71 -17.96 21.36
CA LEU A 11 5.99 -17.25 20.30
C LEU A 11 6.96 -16.72 19.23
N HIS A 12 8.11 -16.16 19.65
CA HIS A 12 9.16 -15.79 18.71
C HIS A 12 9.72 -17.01 17.99
N LEU A 13 9.96 -18.14 18.67
CA LEU A 13 10.44 -19.39 18.06
C LEU A 13 9.41 -19.96 17.08
N MET A 14 8.12 -19.88 17.40
CA MET A 14 7.07 -20.36 16.50
C MET A 14 6.97 -19.47 15.28
N LEU A 15 7.02 -18.14 15.44
CA LEU A 15 7.02 -17.21 14.31
C LEU A 15 8.29 -17.32 13.46
N THR A 16 9.47 -17.47 14.08
CA THR A 16 10.74 -17.62 13.34
C THR A 16 10.88 -19.01 12.73
N SER A 17 10.39 -20.07 13.39
CA SER A 17 10.32 -21.42 12.83
C SER A 17 9.36 -21.47 11.65
N TRP A 18 8.16 -20.90 11.78
CA TRP A 18 7.19 -20.82 10.69
C TRP A 18 7.76 -20.01 9.51
N PHE A 19 8.45 -18.91 9.80
CA PHE A 19 9.20 -18.10 8.83
C PHE A 19 10.32 -18.88 8.13
N LEU A 20 11.16 -19.62 8.87
CA LEU A 20 12.25 -20.43 8.29
C LEU A 20 11.71 -21.59 7.45
N THR A 21 10.60 -22.21 7.89
CA THR A 21 9.98 -23.34 7.20
C THR A 21 9.41 -22.89 5.86
N ILE A 22 8.78 -21.70 5.80
CA ILE A 22 8.32 -21.09 4.54
C ILE A 22 9.53 -20.73 3.66
N LEU A 23 10.57 -20.10 4.21
CA LEU A 23 11.76 -19.72 3.44
C LEU A 23 12.48 -20.94 2.81
N LEU A 24 12.56 -22.05 3.54
CA LEU A 24 13.19 -23.30 3.09
C LEU A 24 12.31 -24.08 2.09
N PHE A 25 10.98 -23.97 2.16
CA PHE A 25 10.09 -24.65 1.20
C PHE A 25 10.09 -23.98 -0.19
N TYR A 26 10.37 -22.67 -0.27
CA TYR A 26 10.18 -21.88 -1.49
C TYR A 26 11.46 -21.47 -2.23
N THR A 27 12.65 -21.87 -1.76
CA THR A 27 13.95 -21.54 -2.38
C THR A 27 14.47 -22.57 -3.40
N LYS A 28 13.60 -23.44 -3.94
CA LYS A 28 14.02 -24.32 -5.05
C LYS A 28 14.29 -23.50 -6.31
N PRO A 29 15.52 -23.53 -6.86
CA PRO A 29 15.86 -22.72 -8.03
C PRO A 29 15.21 -23.33 -9.28
N ILE A 30 14.41 -22.53 -9.99
CA ILE A 30 13.96 -22.84 -11.35
C ILE A 30 15.05 -22.35 -12.29
N VAL A 31 15.96 -23.25 -12.65
CA VAL A 31 16.95 -23.02 -13.70
C VAL A 31 16.33 -23.50 -15.01
N SER A 32 15.77 -22.59 -15.79
CA SER A 32 15.40 -22.87 -17.18
C SER A 32 16.61 -22.59 -18.08
N LEU A 33 17.27 -23.66 -18.54
CA LEU A 33 18.24 -23.60 -19.64
C LEU A 33 17.51 -23.23 -20.93
N SER A 34 17.82 -22.08 -21.53
CA SER A 34 17.47 -21.77 -22.91
C SER A 34 18.51 -22.39 -23.85
N SER A 35 18.10 -23.37 -24.65
CA SER A 35 18.95 -24.11 -25.60
C SER A 35 19.03 -23.45 -26.98
N SER A 36 20.26 -23.45 -27.50
CA SER A 36 20.70 -23.57 -28.91
C SER A 36 20.14 -22.60 -29.95
N SER A 37 20.97 -21.63 -30.34
CA SER A 37 20.90 -20.92 -31.63
C SER A 37 21.39 -21.82 -32.77
N SER A 38 20.48 -22.42 -33.52
CA SER A 38 20.78 -22.92 -34.87
C SER A 38 20.95 -21.72 -35.81
N SER A 39 22.07 -21.64 -36.52
CA SER A 39 22.32 -20.62 -37.55
C SER A 39 21.40 -20.83 -38.74
N SER A 40 20.23 -20.20 -38.73
CA SER A 40 19.35 -20.17 -39.89
C SER A 40 19.93 -19.24 -40.97
N PHE A 41 20.00 -19.70 -42.22
CA PHE A 41 20.48 -18.93 -43.37
C PHE A 41 19.59 -17.73 -43.71
N ILE A 42 18.30 -17.83 -43.35
CA ILE A 42 17.37 -16.73 -43.34
C ILE A 42 17.52 -16.02 -42.00
N GLN A 43 17.89 -14.75 -42.07
CA GLN A 43 17.93 -13.89 -40.89
C GLN A 43 16.60 -13.17 -40.76
N TYR A 44 16.03 -13.29 -39.57
CA TYR A 44 14.89 -12.49 -39.15
C TYR A 44 15.41 -11.19 -38.55
N ILE A 45 15.06 -10.06 -39.17
CA ILE A 45 15.41 -8.73 -38.67
C ILE A 45 14.14 -7.97 -38.32
N SER A 46 13.99 -7.69 -37.02
CA SER A 46 12.99 -6.76 -36.52
C SER A 46 13.36 -5.32 -36.86
N SER A 47 12.37 -4.43 -36.98
CA SER A 47 12.51 -2.98 -37.20
C SER A 47 13.59 -2.31 -36.35
N ASN A 48 13.78 -2.76 -35.11
CA ASN A 48 14.73 -2.16 -34.17
C ASN A 48 16.20 -2.45 -34.53
N LYS A 49 16.44 -3.42 -35.41
CA LYS A 49 17.76 -3.82 -35.92
C LYS A 49 17.93 -3.52 -37.41
N ILE A 50 17.01 -2.77 -38.00
CA ILE A 50 16.99 -2.56 -39.44
C ILE A 50 18.22 -1.76 -39.94
N ASN A 51 18.85 -0.99 -39.06
CA ASN A 51 20.11 -0.31 -39.32
C ASN A 51 21.29 -1.29 -39.51
N GLU A 52 21.13 -2.57 -39.17
CA GLU A 52 22.11 -3.64 -39.43
C GLU A 52 22.01 -4.19 -40.86
N LEU A 53 21.04 -3.73 -41.67
CA LEU A 53 20.91 -4.12 -43.06
C LEU A 53 22.04 -3.51 -43.90
N ASN A 54 22.88 -4.39 -44.46
CA ASN A 54 23.90 -4.02 -45.43
C ASN A 54 23.32 -4.02 -46.85
N SER A 55 23.94 -3.26 -47.76
CA SER A 55 23.60 -3.27 -49.20
C SER A 55 23.76 -4.65 -49.86
N SER A 56 24.43 -5.59 -49.20
CA SER A 56 24.56 -7.00 -49.60
C SER A 56 23.38 -7.88 -49.16
N THR A 57 22.36 -7.32 -48.52
CA THR A 57 21.14 -8.04 -48.11
C THR A 57 20.02 -7.79 -49.10
N ILE A 58 19.21 -8.82 -49.37
CA ILE A 58 17.97 -8.73 -50.14
C ILE A 58 16.81 -8.97 -49.19
N ILE A 59 15.82 -8.09 -49.23
CA ILE A 59 14.53 -8.32 -48.58
C ILE A 59 13.73 -9.28 -49.44
N ILE A 60 13.43 -10.45 -48.89
CA ILE A 60 12.67 -11.50 -49.58
C ILE A 60 11.22 -11.58 -49.09
N GLY A 61 10.92 -11.15 -47.85
CA GLY A 61 9.57 -11.21 -47.26
C GLY A 61 9.41 -10.25 -46.09
N ALA A 62 8.18 -10.03 -45.65
CA ALA A 62 7.91 -9.16 -44.50
C ALA A 62 6.65 -9.57 -43.72
N ASN A 63 6.60 -9.37 -42.40
CA ASN A 63 5.41 -9.66 -41.58
C ASN A 63 5.22 -8.68 -40.43
N ASN A 64 4.14 -8.90 -39.66
CA ASN A 64 3.76 -8.11 -38.48
C ASN A 64 3.60 -6.64 -38.86
N PHE A 65 2.61 -6.37 -39.71
CA PHE A 65 2.42 -5.04 -40.25
C PHE A 65 1.85 -4.12 -39.17
N ILE A 66 2.31 -2.87 -39.20
CA ILE A 66 1.64 -1.79 -38.52
C ILE A 66 0.42 -1.42 -39.35
N ASN A 67 -0.75 -1.45 -38.75
CA ASN A 67 -2.02 -1.19 -39.38
C ASN A 67 -2.66 0.08 -38.82
N LEU A 68 -3.44 0.76 -39.65
CA LEU A 68 -4.44 1.71 -39.20
C LEU A 68 -5.76 0.96 -38.97
N TYR A 69 -6.36 1.14 -37.81
CA TYR A 69 -7.71 0.68 -37.48
C TYR A 69 -8.60 1.90 -37.43
N LEU A 70 -9.45 2.08 -38.43
CA LEU A 70 -10.36 3.20 -38.55
C LEU A 70 -11.77 2.74 -38.25
N TRP A 71 -12.52 3.53 -37.49
CA TRP A 71 -13.93 3.21 -37.30
C TRP A 71 -14.70 3.19 -38.61
N LYS A 72 -15.59 2.20 -38.75
CA LYS A 72 -16.49 2.10 -39.92
C LYS A 72 -17.43 3.30 -40.07
N ASP A 73 -17.76 3.97 -38.97
CA ASP A 73 -18.61 5.16 -38.97
C ASP A 73 -17.98 6.37 -39.70
N LEU A 74 -16.68 6.31 -40.00
CA LEU A 74 -15.97 7.33 -40.78
C LEU A 74 -16.13 7.12 -42.29
N GLU A 75 -16.59 5.96 -42.73
CA GLU A 75 -16.72 5.58 -44.15
C GLU A 75 -15.40 5.70 -44.96
N ILE A 76 -14.25 5.60 -44.29
CA ILE A 76 -12.91 5.62 -44.89
C ILE A 76 -12.37 4.18 -44.95
N TYR A 77 -12.32 3.58 -46.14
CA TYR A 77 -11.88 2.20 -46.34
C TYR A 77 -10.51 2.07 -47.01
N SER A 78 -9.88 3.18 -47.41
CA SER A 78 -8.58 3.16 -48.07
C SER A 78 -7.70 4.35 -47.69
N ILE A 79 -6.38 4.19 -47.83
CA ILE A 79 -5.42 5.27 -47.55
C ILE A 79 -5.65 6.48 -48.45
N GLY A 80 -6.00 6.26 -49.72
CA GLY A 80 -6.32 7.33 -50.67
C GLY A 80 -7.52 8.17 -50.21
N GLN A 81 -8.55 7.53 -49.66
CA GLN A 81 -9.68 8.25 -49.06
C GLN A 81 -9.32 8.96 -47.78
N LEU A 82 -8.50 8.36 -46.91
CA LEU A 82 -8.03 9.02 -45.70
C LEU A 82 -7.28 10.31 -46.05
N LEU A 83 -6.39 10.25 -47.03
CA LEU A 83 -5.61 11.40 -47.52
C LEU A 83 -6.50 12.43 -48.25
N ASN A 84 -7.49 11.98 -49.01
CA ASN A 84 -8.43 12.85 -49.73
C ASN A 84 -9.60 13.35 -48.86
N SER A 85 -9.74 12.90 -47.61
CA SER A 85 -10.82 13.25 -46.69
C SER A 85 -10.76 14.70 -46.18
N THR A 86 -9.98 15.57 -46.84
CA THR A 86 -9.86 17.01 -46.57
C THR A 86 -11.20 17.75 -46.57
N ASN A 87 -12.24 17.16 -47.15
CA ASN A 87 -13.63 17.66 -47.15
C ASN A 87 -14.45 17.31 -45.89
N SER A 88 -13.97 16.45 -44.99
CA SER A 88 -14.70 16.22 -43.73
C SER A 88 -14.56 17.44 -42.80
N GLN A 89 -15.68 17.91 -42.26
CA GLN A 89 -15.70 19.02 -41.29
C GLN A 89 -15.28 18.56 -39.88
N LYS A 90 -15.30 17.24 -39.61
CA LYS A 90 -15.00 16.66 -38.31
C LYS A 90 -13.49 16.61 -38.07
N GLU A 91 -13.04 17.10 -36.92
CA GLU A 91 -11.67 16.87 -36.46
C GLU A 91 -11.47 15.38 -36.18
N LEU A 92 -10.40 14.80 -36.73
CA LEU A 92 -10.04 13.39 -36.52
C LEU A 92 -9.04 13.29 -35.37
N ASN A 93 -9.37 12.46 -34.39
CA ASN A 93 -8.49 12.17 -33.26
C ASN A 93 -7.72 10.87 -33.51
N PHE A 94 -6.40 10.98 -33.57
CA PHE A 94 -5.50 9.84 -33.78
C PHE A 94 -4.96 9.32 -32.46
N PHE A 95 -4.77 8.01 -32.41
CA PHE A 95 -4.18 7.27 -31.31
C PHE A 95 -3.25 6.19 -31.86
N SER A 96 -2.15 5.92 -31.17
CA SER A 96 -1.30 4.76 -31.44
C SER A 96 -1.19 3.92 -30.19
N TYR A 97 -1.22 2.61 -30.37
CA TYR A 97 -0.80 1.66 -29.35
C TYR A 97 0.68 1.88 -29.03
N ASP A 98 1.08 1.43 -27.84
CA ASP A 98 2.47 1.46 -27.37
C ASP A 98 3.28 0.37 -28.10
N THR A 99 3.32 0.43 -29.42
CA THR A 99 4.22 -0.37 -30.26
C THR A 99 5.63 -0.06 -29.81
N ASN A 100 6.31 -0.98 -29.12
CA ASN A 100 7.64 -0.79 -28.49
C ASN A 100 8.57 0.13 -29.30
N GLY A 101 8.51 1.46 -29.07
CA GLY A 101 9.37 2.46 -29.69
C GLY A 101 8.83 3.34 -30.83
N ILE A 102 7.53 3.41 -31.15
CA ILE A 102 7.02 4.45 -32.09
C ILE A 102 6.67 5.72 -31.32
N SER A 103 7.49 6.76 -31.43
CA SER A 103 7.23 8.07 -30.82
C SER A 103 6.18 8.89 -31.58
N GLU A 104 5.67 9.96 -30.99
CA GLU A 104 4.79 10.91 -31.68
C GLU A 104 5.44 11.48 -32.95
N ASN A 105 6.74 11.76 -32.88
CA ASN A 105 7.54 12.18 -34.02
C ASN A 105 7.59 11.11 -35.11
N ASP A 106 7.67 9.84 -34.71
CA ASP A 106 7.65 8.71 -35.65
C ASP A 106 6.28 8.57 -36.32
N MET A 107 5.18 8.72 -35.59
CA MET A 107 3.84 8.75 -36.18
C MET A 107 3.68 9.88 -37.18
N ILE A 108 4.10 11.08 -36.80
CA ILE A 108 4.11 12.27 -37.67
C ILE A 108 4.95 11.98 -38.92
N ARG A 109 6.11 11.35 -38.76
CA ARG A 109 7.00 10.96 -39.86
C ARG A 109 6.36 9.92 -40.78
N MET A 110 5.74 8.87 -40.24
CA MET A 110 5.02 7.85 -41.01
C MET A 110 3.94 8.50 -41.87
N ILE A 111 3.17 9.43 -41.29
CA ILE A 111 2.08 10.09 -42.01
C ILE A 111 2.60 11.02 -43.11
N ARG A 112 3.70 11.74 -42.86
CA ARG A 112 4.38 12.52 -43.92
C ARG A 112 4.85 11.63 -45.06
N ILE A 113 5.36 10.43 -44.76
CA ILE A 113 5.76 9.44 -45.78
C ILE A 113 4.57 8.95 -46.60
N LEU A 114 3.41 8.72 -45.96
CA LEU A 114 2.17 8.37 -46.66
C LEU A 114 1.67 9.51 -47.57
N GLN A 115 2.01 10.76 -47.26
CA GLN A 115 1.63 11.98 -48.02
C GLN A 115 2.59 12.34 -49.17
N SER A 116 3.64 11.53 -49.41
CA SER A 116 4.84 11.82 -50.22
C SER A 116 4.65 12.29 -51.67
N ASN A 117 3.42 12.42 -52.19
CA ASN A 117 3.17 12.90 -53.54
C ASN A 117 2.67 14.34 -53.71
N ASN A 118 2.16 15.07 -52.69
CA ASN A 118 1.88 16.53 -52.79
C ASN A 118 1.27 17.24 -51.56
N PHE A 119 1.69 16.95 -50.33
CA PHE A 119 1.17 17.72 -49.17
C PHE A 119 2.27 18.04 -48.15
N ALA A 120 2.83 19.25 -48.23
CA ALA A 120 3.81 19.76 -47.28
C ALA A 120 3.22 20.12 -45.90
N LEU A 121 1.90 19.97 -45.71
CA LEU A 121 1.20 20.32 -44.48
C LEU A 121 0.27 19.17 -44.09
N ILE A 122 0.55 18.54 -42.96
CA ILE A 122 -0.45 17.76 -42.23
C ILE A 122 -1.67 18.67 -42.04
N PRO A 123 -2.90 18.25 -42.40
CA PRO A 123 -4.08 19.07 -42.20
C PRO A 123 -4.15 19.54 -40.75
N SER A 124 -4.31 20.85 -40.51
CA SER A 124 -4.43 21.42 -39.16
C SER A 124 -5.56 20.82 -38.32
N LYS A 125 -6.49 20.10 -38.98
CA LYS A 125 -7.61 19.37 -38.39
C LYS A 125 -7.25 17.98 -37.83
N TRP A 126 -6.05 17.46 -38.10
CA TRP A 126 -5.59 16.18 -37.56
C TRP A 126 -4.93 16.42 -36.21
N LYS A 127 -5.63 16.08 -35.12
CA LYS A 127 -5.08 16.17 -33.77
C LYS A 127 -4.45 14.83 -33.41
N PHE A 128 -3.13 14.81 -33.48
CA PHE A 128 -2.37 13.68 -32.96
C PHE A 128 -2.36 13.75 -31.45
N LYS A 129 -2.74 12.63 -30.83
CA LYS A 129 -2.49 12.43 -29.42
C LYS A 129 -1.86 11.07 -29.28
N GLN A 130 -0.55 11.05 -29.04
CA GLN A 130 0.06 9.84 -28.54
C GLN A 130 -0.51 9.60 -27.14
N VAL A 131 -1.25 8.51 -26.97
CA VAL A 131 -1.60 8.03 -25.65
C VAL A 131 -0.91 6.69 -25.52
N VAL A 132 0.16 6.69 -24.73
CA VAL A 132 0.90 5.46 -24.42
C VAL A 132 -0.06 4.54 -23.68
N MET A 133 -0.51 3.49 -24.35
CA MET A 133 -1.53 2.58 -23.84
C MET A 133 -0.95 1.59 -22.82
N GLN A 134 -0.48 2.12 -21.70
CA GLN A 134 -0.19 1.30 -20.53
C GLN A 134 -1.51 0.82 -19.92
N LYS A 135 -1.42 -0.17 -19.03
CA LYS A 135 -2.51 -0.75 -18.21
C LYS A 135 -3.35 0.28 -17.40
N ASN A 136 -3.09 1.59 -17.56
CA ASN A 136 -3.67 2.72 -16.82
C ASN A 136 -4.64 3.58 -17.60
N THR A 137 -4.52 3.59 -18.93
CA THR A 137 -5.22 4.57 -19.76
C THR A 137 -6.73 4.29 -19.83
N GLU A 138 -7.11 3.02 -19.81
CA GLU A 138 -8.50 2.58 -19.88
C GLU A 138 -9.30 2.90 -18.61
N CYS A 139 -8.67 2.91 -17.43
CA CYS A 139 -9.33 3.32 -16.19
C CYS A 139 -9.65 4.81 -16.14
N LEU A 140 -8.69 5.65 -16.55
CA LEU A 140 -8.84 7.11 -16.49
C LEU A 140 -9.75 7.64 -17.60
N TYR A 141 -9.69 7.02 -18.78
CA TYR A 141 -10.37 7.52 -19.97
C TYR A 141 -11.55 6.64 -20.42
N GLY A 142 -11.74 5.46 -19.85
CA GLY A 142 -12.66 4.45 -20.39
C GLY A 142 -12.12 3.85 -21.69
N SER A 143 -13.01 3.27 -22.49
CA SER A 143 -12.63 2.68 -23.78
C SER A 143 -12.03 3.73 -24.71
N LEU A 144 -10.71 3.63 -24.96
CA LEU A 144 -10.02 4.55 -25.87
C LEU A 144 -10.53 4.39 -27.31
N PHE A 145 -11.01 3.19 -27.67
CA PHE A 145 -11.65 2.91 -28.94
C PHE A 145 -12.81 3.87 -29.22
N GLU A 146 -13.59 4.29 -28.24
CA GLU A 146 -14.67 5.25 -28.49
C GLU A 146 -14.22 6.71 -28.58
N ARG A 147 -13.07 7.05 -28.00
CA ARG A 147 -12.53 8.43 -27.96
C ARG A 147 -11.75 8.80 -29.20
N PHE A 148 -11.13 7.82 -29.86
CA PHE A 148 -10.29 8.03 -31.03
C PHE A 148 -10.97 7.52 -32.30
N ASP A 149 -10.72 8.21 -33.40
CA ASP A 149 -11.27 7.87 -34.72
C ASP A 149 -10.37 6.87 -35.45
N ILE A 150 -9.05 6.99 -35.26
CA ILE A 150 -8.03 6.19 -35.94
C ILE A 150 -7.04 5.67 -34.90
N LEU A 151 -6.78 4.36 -34.93
CA LEU A 151 -5.83 3.68 -34.05
C LEU A 151 -4.68 3.14 -34.91
N ILE A 152 -3.45 3.17 -34.40
CA ILE A 152 -2.25 2.68 -35.09
C ILE A 152 -1.58 1.61 -34.24
N GLY A 153 -1.30 0.43 -34.78
CA GLY A 153 -0.50 -0.60 -34.11
C GLY A 153 -0.48 -1.93 -34.84
N THR A 154 0.07 -2.98 -34.23
CA THR A 154 0.14 -4.30 -34.87
C THR A 154 -1.18 -5.07 -34.79
N ALA A 155 -1.28 -6.16 -35.54
CA ALA A 155 -2.42 -7.07 -35.50
C ALA A 155 -2.64 -7.68 -34.10
N ASP A 156 -1.57 -8.15 -33.45
CA ASP A 156 -1.60 -8.71 -32.10
C ASP A 156 -2.11 -7.69 -31.07
N GLU A 157 -1.56 -6.47 -31.10
CA GLU A 157 -1.92 -5.42 -30.15
C GLU A 157 -3.39 -5.03 -30.27
N PHE A 158 -3.88 -4.86 -31.50
CA PHE A 158 -5.29 -4.55 -31.72
C PHE A 158 -6.20 -5.69 -31.26
N ALA A 159 -5.88 -6.94 -31.63
CA ALA A 159 -6.66 -8.11 -31.27
C ALA A 159 -6.75 -8.32 -29.75
N GLU A 160 -5.63 -8.13 -29.04
CA GLU A 160 -5.60 -8.15 -27.58
C GLU A 160 -6.47 -7.03 -26.99
N ARG A 161 -6.24 -5.79 -27.43
CA ARG A 161 -6.85 -4.60 -26.80
C ARG A 161 -8.33 -4.49 -27.06
N VAL A 162 -8.81 -4.76 -28.27
CA VAL A 162 -10.25 -4.69 -28.57
C VAL A 162 -11.05 -5.70 -27.75
N ARG A 163 -10.43 -6.85 -27.40
CA ARG A 163 -11.04 -7.88 -26.54
C ARG A 163 -11.00 -7.51 -25.07
N LEU A 164 -9.88 -6.98 -24.58
CA LEU A 164 -9.77 -6.49 -23.20
C LEU A 164 -10.70 -5.30 -22.94
N SER A 165 -10.83 -4.40 -23.92
CA SER A 165 -11.51 -3.11 -23.82
C SER A 165 -12.86 -3.05 -24.55
N ARG A 166 -13.51 -4.20 -24.72
CA ARG A 166 -14.77 -4.32 -25.49
C ARG A 166 -15.98 -3.61 -24.87
N GLY A 167 -15.92 -3.35 -23.57
CA GLY A 167 -16.92 -2.56 -22.86
C GLY A 167 -16.82 -1.10 -23.29
N HIS A 168 -17.95 -0.42 -23.41
CA HIS A 168 -17.99 0.92 -23.99
C HIS A 168 -18.90 1.86 -23.18
N GLN A 169 -18.63 3.17 -23.29
CA GLN A 169 -19.38 4.25 -22.65
C GLN A 169 -20.61 4.71 -23.45
N GLN A 170 -20.95 3.99 -24.52
CA GLN A 170 -22.14 4.23 -25.36
C GLN A 170 -22.04 5.50 -26.21
N ARG A 171 -20.81 5.88 -26.57
CA ARG A 171 -20.58 7.00 -27.48
C ARG A 171 -20.77 6.59 -28.93
N ARG A 172 -20.37 5.37 -29.29
CA ARG A 172 -20.47 4.83 -30.66
C ARG A 172 -21.33 3.57 -30.78
N LYS A 173 -21.52 2.84 -29.68
CA LYS A 173 -22.28 1.58 -29.62
C LYS A 173 -23.43 1.64 -28.62
N LYS A 174 -24.45 0.79 -28.78
CA LYS A 174 -25.59 0.72 -27.85
C LYS A 174 -25.24 -0.09 -26.60
N SER A 175 -25.86 0.18 -25.45
CA SER A 175 -25.51 -0.39 -24.13
C SER A 175 -25.35 -1.92 -24.04
N PHE A 176 -25.99 -2.66 -24.94
CA PHE A 176 -26.01 -4.13 -24.99
C PHE A 176 -25.08 -4.71 -26.08
N GLU A 177 -24.41 -3.86 -26.84
CA GLU A 177 -23.46 -4.27 -27.87
C GLU A 177 -22.04 -4.30 -27.27
N TYR A 178 -21.14 -5.04 -27.91
CA TYR A 178 -19.71 -4.99 -27.60
C TYR A 178 -18.98 -4.33 -28.75
N LEU A 179 -17.83 -3.73 -28.46
CA LEU A 179 -16.88 -3.35 -29.51
C LEU A 179 -16.32 -4.63 -30.10
N ASN A 180 -16.46 -4.82 -31.40
CA ASN A 180 -15.97 -5.97 -32.15
C ASN A 180 -14.79 -5.56 -33.03
N PRO A 181 -13.84 -6.47 -33.32
CA PRO A 181 -12.80 -6.24 -34.34
C PRO A 181 -13.40 -5.75 -35.67
N ASN A 182 -14.58 -6.29 -36.02
CA ASN A 182 -15.36 -5.94 -37.20
C ASN A 182 -15.94 -4.53 -37.23
N ASP A 183 -15.81 -3.75 -36.16
CA ASP A 183 -16.22 -2.34 -36.15
C ASP A 183 -15.19 -1.41 -36.82
N PHE A 184 -14.04 -1.96 -37.20
CA PHE A 184 -12.91 -1.22 -37.73
C PHE A 184 -12.55 -1.65 -39.15
N TYR A 185 -12.32 -0.69 -40.05
CA TYR A 185 -11.56 -0.89 -41.27
C TYR A 185 -10.07 -0.99 -40.92
N ILE A 186 -9.38 -1.94 -41.54
CA ILE A 186 -7.98 -2.21 -41.28
C ILE A 186 -7.19 -1.88 -42.54
N ILE A 187 -6.24 -0.95 -42.43
CA ILE A 187 -5.39 -0.52 -43.55
C ILE A 187 -3.93 -0.83 -43.17
N PRO A 188 -3.30 -1.83 -43.81
CA PRO A 188 -1.90 -2.14 -43.55
C PRO A 188 -1.00 -1.01 -44.06
N LEU A 189 -0.09 -0.55 -43.20
CA LEU A 189 0.91 0.46 -43.53
C LEU A 189 2.21 -0.21 -43.94
N PHE A 190 3.12 -0.42 -42.98
CA PHE A 190 4.45 -0.95 -43.25
C PHE A 190 4.76 -2.15 -42.34
N PRO A 191 5.55 -3.11 -42.85
CA PRO A 191 5.98 -4.25 -42.07
C PRO A 191 6.94 -3.84 -40.95
N ARG A 192 6.82 -4.52 -39.81
CA ARG A 192 7.76 -4.35 -38.70
C ARG A 192 8.94 -5.30 -38.81
N ASN A 193 8.77 -6.47 -39.40
CA ASN A 193 9.86 -7.42 -39.56
C ASN A 193 10.10 -7.75 -41.02
N PHE A 194 11.38 -7.90 -41.34
CA PHE A 194 11.87 -8.25 -42.66
C PHE A 194 12.58 -9.59 -42.59
N TYR A 195 12.27 -10.43 -43.57
CA TYR A 195 13.04 -11.63 -43.86
C TYR A 195 14.07 -11.27 -44.91
N ILE A 196 15.32 -11.43 -44.54
CA ILE A 196 16.44 -11.07 -45.39
C ILE A 196 17.32 -12.27 -45.69
N VAL A 197 17.95 -12.21 -46.86
CA VAL A 197 18.95 -13.17 -47.29
C VAL A 197 20.15 -12.39 -47.81
N THR A 198 21.36 -12.85 -47.49
CA THR A 198 22.58 -12.27 -48.06
C THR A 198 22.68 -12.61 -49.55
N MET A 199 23.28 -11.74 -50.34
CA MET A 199 23.50 -11.98 -51.77
C MET A 199 24.22 -13.30 -52.06
N GLU A 200 25.10 -13.75 -51.18
CA GLU A 200 25.77 -15.06 -51.30
C GLU A 200 24.77 -16.22 -51.17
N ASN A 201 23.90 -16.17 -50.16
CA ASN A 201 22.88 -17.18 -49.91
C ASN A 201 21.72 -17.10 -50.90
N TYR A 202 21.53 -15.95 -51.56
CA TYR A 202 20.48 -15.73 -52.52
C TYR A 202 20.54 -16.71 -53.70
N ASN A 203 21.75 -17.05 -54.16
CA ASN A 203 21.94 -18.02 -55.24
C ASN A 203 21.60 -19.46 -54.82
N HIS A 204 21.51 -19.73 -53.52
CA HIS A 204 21.18 -21.04 -52.96
C HIS A 204 19.70 -21.16 -52.55
N LEU A 205 18.87 -20.15 -52.78
CA LEU A 205 17.50 -20.10 -52.26
C LEU A 205 16.63 -21.32 -52.65
N ASN A 206 16.84 -21.87 -53.86
CA ASN A 206 16.12 -23.04 -54.35
C ASN A 206 16.28 -24.27 -53.43
N LEU A 207 17.40 -24.37 -52.70
CA LEU A 207 17.65 -25.47 -51.75
C LEU A 207 16.84 -25.31 -50.45
N PHE A 208 16.35 -24.10 -50.17
CA PHE A 208 15.69 -23.73 -48.91
C PHE A 208 14.22 -23.37 -49.09
N GLU A 209 13.67 -23.50 -50.29
CA GLU A 209 12.24 -23.33 -50.55
C GLU A 209 11.38 -24.21 -49.64
N SER A 210 11.86 -25.41 -49.29
CA SER A 210 11.16 -26.33 -48.38
C SER A 210 11.18 -25.88 -46.91
N GLU A 211 12.26 -25.28 -46.43
CA GLU A 211 12.34 -24.70 -45.07
C GLU A 211 11.48 -23.44 -44.98
N PHE A 212 11.58 -22.57 -46.00
CA PHE A 212 10.72 -21.41 -46.13
C PHE A 212 9.25 -21.81 -46.22
N TYR A 213 8.93 -22.90 -46.93
CA TYR A 213 7.60 -23.49 -47.02
C TYR A 213 7.10 -24.02 -45.69
N ASN A 214 7.90 -24.80 -44.97
CA ASN A 214 7.50 -25.32 -43.67
C ASN A 214 7.29 -24.17 -42.67
N TYR A 215 8.16 -23.16 -42.70
CA TYR A 215 8.00 -21.96 -41.88
C TYR A 215 6.74 -21.17 -42.26
N PHE A 216 6.54 -20.90 -43.55
CA PHE A 216 5.37 -20.22 -44.08
C PHE A 216 4.10 -20.96 -43.68
N ILE A 217 3.98 -22.25 -43.99
CA ILE A 217 2.83 -23.10 -43.65
C ILE A 217 2.59 -23.16 -42.15
N SER A 218 3.65 -23.25 -41.34
CA SER A 218 3.48 -23.28 -39.88
C SER A 218 2.88 -21.99 -39.32
N ASN A 219 3.13 -20.85 -39.98
CA ASN A 219 2.62 -19.53 -39.59
C ASN A 219 1.35 -19.12 -40.35
N SER A 220 1.09 -19.70 -41.53
CA SER A 220 -0.05 -19.39 -42.40
C SER A 220 -1.21 -20.36 -42.30
N ARG A 221 -1.01 -21.56 -41.70
CA ARG A 221 -2.13 -22.43 -41.42
C ARG A 221 -3.04 -21.77 -40.40
N TYR A 222 -4.15 -21.27 -40.93
CA TYR A 222 -5.38 -21.02 -40.23
C TYR A 222 -5.87 -22.34 -39.62
N ASN A 223 -5.40 -22.65 -38.43
CA ASN A 223 -6.14 -23.58 -37.59
C ASN A 223 -7.25 -22.77 -36.95
N GLN A 224 -8.51 -23.18 -37.14
CA GLN A 224 -9.61 -22.70 -36.30
C GLN A 224 -9.18 -22.93 -34.86
N THR A 225 -8.74 -21.87 -34.21
CA THR A 225 -8.27 -21.97 -32.84
C THR A 225 -9.48 -21.93 -31.93
N ASN A 226 -9.28 -22.42 -30.72
CA ASN A 226 -10.28 -22.23 -29.69
C ASN A 226 -10.39 -20.74 -29.34
N CYS A 227 -11.45 -20.41 -28.64
CA CYS A 227 -11.70 -19.06 -28.22
C CYS A 227 -10.60 -18.48 -27.30
N LEU A 228 -9.96 -19.36 -26.50
CA LEU A 228 -8.82 -19.02 -25.63
C LEU A 228 -7.59 -18.52 -26.41
N GLU A 229 -7.49 -18.85 -27.70
CA GLU A 229 -6.44 -18.40 -28.61
C GLU A 229 -6.93 -17.29 -29.55
N SER A 230 -8.04 -16.61 -29.23
CA SER A 230 -8.65 -15.58 -30.08
C SER A 230 -7.73 -14.41 -30.43
N ILE A 231 -6.76 -14.05 -29.58
CA ILE A 231 -5.76 -13.03 -29.91
C ILE A 231 -4.89 -13.49 -31.08
N LYS A 232 -4.27 -14.68 -30.93
CA LYS A 232 -3.40 -15.27 -31.95
C LYS A 232 -4.16 -15.50 -33.26
N HIS A 233 -5.40 -15.94 -33.15
CA HIS A 233 -6.30 -16.13 -34.28
C HIS A 233 -6.56 -14.85 -35.05
N ASP A 234 -7.10 -13.83 -34.37
CA ASP A 234 -7.49 -12.60 -35.05
C ASP A 234 -6.28 -11.88 -35.59
N SER A 235 -5.17 -11.90 -34.87
CA SER A 235 -3.90 -11.38 -35.37
C SER A 235 -3.48 -12.06 -36.68
N SER A 236 -3.48 -13.41 -36.71
CA SER A 236 -3.19 -14.16 -37.94
C SER A 236 -4.18 -13.83 -39.05
N ILE A 237 -5.48 -13.74 -38.76
CA ILE A 237 -6.52 -13.38 -39.74
C ILE A 237 -6.32 -11.97 -40.30
N ILE A 238 -5.94 -11.00 -39.48
CA ILE A 238 -5.63 -9.63 -39.90
C ILE A 238 -4.41 -9.63 -40.85
N GLU A 239 -3.39 -10.45 -40.58
CA GLU A 239 -2.20 -10.54 -41.43
C GLU A 239 -2.52 -11.08 -42.84
N HIS A 240 -3.62 -11.81 -43.03
CA HIS A 240 -4.06 -12.24 -44.36
C HIS A 240 -4.55 -11.07 -45.26
N LEU A 241 -4.80 -9.87 -44.73
CA LEU A 241 -5.18 -8.70 -45.54
C LEU A 241 -4.10 -8.27 -46.53
N HIS A 242 -2.83 -8.40 -46.14
CA HIS A 242 -1.70 -8.06 -46.99
C HIS A 242 -1.04 -9.32 -47.59
N GLY A 243 -1.37 -10.51 -47.09
CA GLY A 243 -0.74 -11.76 -47.48
C GLY A 243 0.47 -12.04 -46.61
N ILE A 244 0.51 -13.21 -46.00
CA ILE A 244 1.60 -13.59 -45.11
C ILE A 244 2.92 -13.55 -45.90
N LEU A 245 3.94 -12.87 -45.37
CA LEU A 245 5.23 -12.60 -46.03
C LEU A 245 5.18 -11.67 -47.25
N TYR A 246 4.00 -11.29 -47.75
CA TYR A 246 3.83 -10.45 -48.93
C TYR A 246 3.91 -8.97 -48.58
N PHE A 247 4.51 -8.18 -49.47
CA PHE A 247 4.55 -6.73 -49.39
C PHE A 247 4.42 -6.12 -50.79
N THR A 248 3.89 -4.90 -50.86
CA THR A 248 3.93 -4.12 -52.11
C THR A 248 5.22 -3.30 -52.19
N SER A 249 5.62 -2.93 -53.41
CA SER A 249 6.74 -2.00 -53.63
C SER A 249 6.58 -0.72 -52.83
N LEU A 250 5.36 -0.16 -52.81
CA LEU A 250 5.01 1.04 -52.05
C LEU A 250 5.26 0.89 -50.54
N GLN A 251 4.92 -0.27 -49.96
CA GLN A 251 5.12 -0.53 -48.52
C GLN A 251 6.59 -0.66 -48.16
N ILE A 252 7.41 -1.24 -49.05
CA ILE A 252 8.86 -1.27 -48.89
C ILE A 252 9.44 0.13 -49.01
N ASP A 253 9.03 0.90 -50.02
CA ASP A 253 9.51 2.27 -50.20
C ASP A 253 9.20 3.14 -48.98
N TRP A 254 7.99 3.03 -48.42
CA TRP A 254 7.62 3.67 -47.16
C TRP A 254 8.50 3.21 -45.99
N SER A 255 8.76 1.91 -45.89
CA SER A 255 9.62 1.36 -44.83
C SER A 255 11.04 1.88 -44.93
N LEU A 256 11.64 1.84 -46.13
CA LEU A 256 13.00 2.33 -46.36
C LEU A 256 13.11 3.83 -46.06
N GLN A 257 12.11 4.63 -46.45
CA GLN A 257 12.06 6.06 -46.12
C GLN A 257 11.88 6.30 -44.60
N TYR A 258 11.05 5.49 -43.94
CA TYR A 258 10.78 5.61 -42.51
C TYR A 258 12.02 5.27 -41.68
N PHE A 259 12.75 4.21 -42.06
CA PHE A 259 13.98 3.81 -41.38
C PHE A 259 15.23 4.54 -41.89
N ASN A 260 15.09 5.44 -42.87
CA ASN A 260 16.18 6.19 -43.49
C ASN A 260 17.28 5.30 -44.10
N ILE A 261 16.87 4.23 -44.78
CA ILE A 261 17.78 3.25 -45.36
C ILE A 261 17.95 3.54 -46.85
N SER A 262 19.20 3.60 -47.31
CA SER A 262 19.53 3.75 -48.73
C SER A 262 19.17 2.47 -49.49
N HIS A 263 18.73 2.62 -50.75
CA HIS A 263 18.19 1.57 -51.62
C HIS A 263 18.69 0.14 -51.33
N ILE A 264 17.87 -0.62 -50.60
CA ILE A 264 18.06 -2.07 -50.43
C ILE A 264 17.31 -2.78 -51.56
N PRO A 265 17.97 -3.70 -52.29
CA PRO A 265 17.26 -4.53 -53.26
C PRO A 265 16.22 -5.39 -52.53
N TYR A 266 15.00 -5.37 -53.02
CA TYR A 266 13.96 -6.30 -52.61
C TYR A 266 13.57 -7.16 -53.80
N ASN A 267 13.26 -8.43 -53.56
CA ASN A 267 12.75 -9.29 -54.61
C ASN A 267 11.50 -10.03 -54.15
N ASN A 268 10.34 -9.54 -54.62
CA ASN A 268 9.05 -10.20 -54.39
C ASN A 268 8.81 -11.37 -55.37
N SER A 269 9.62 -11.53 -56.42
CA SER A 269 9.40 -12.60 -57.41
C SER A 269 9.53 -14.00 -56.79
N ILE A 270 10.38 -14.15 -55.78
CA ILE A 270 10.54 -15.40 -55.04
C ILE A 270 9.24 -15.74 -54.33
N ILE A 271 8.72 -14.82 -53.51
CA ILE A 271 7.47 -15.05 -52.79
C ILE A 271 6.31 -15.20 -53.76
N SER A 272 6.22 -14.36 -54.80
CA SER A 272 5.13 -14.47 -55.76
C SER A 272 5.16 -15.78 -56.53
N ASN A 273 6.35 -16.24 -56.97
CA ASN A 273 6.49 -17.51 -57.67
C ASN A 273 6.24 -18.69 -56.75
N PHE A 274 6.67 -18.58 -55.50
CA PHE A 274 6.44 -19.59 -54.46
C PHE A 274 4.97 -19.71 -54.08
N ILE A 275 4.26 -18.59 -53.89
CA ILE A 275 2.81 -18.55 -53.71
C ILE A 275 2.11 -19.08 -54.96
N PHE A 276 2.59 -18.71 -56.14
CA PHE A 276 2.01 -19.19 -57.39
C PHE A 276 2.22 -20.69 -57.63
N SER A 277 3.36 -21.26 -57.24
CA SER A 277 3.69 -22.67 -57.52
C SER A 277 3.07 -23.64 -56.53
N ASN A 278 2.98 -23.26 -55.25
CA ASN A 278 2.61 -24.19 -54.18
C ASN A 278 1.19 -23.99 -53.65
N LEU A 279 0.55 -22.86 -53.97
CA LEU A 279 -0.56 -22.37 -53.18
C LEU A 279 -1.76 -21.86 -54.03
N PHE A 280 -1.60 -21.72 -55.35
CA PHE A 280 -2.61 -21.15 -56.27
C PHE A 280 -3.93 -21.93 -56.35
N GLU A 281 -3.97 -23.19 -55.93
CA GLU A 281 -5.23 -23.97 -55.89
C GLU A 281 -6.14 -23.59 -54.71
N SER A 282 -5.62 -22.82 -53.73
CA SER A 282 -6.38 -22.33 -52.57
C SER A 282 -6.35 -20.80 -52.58
N ASN A 283 -7.47 -20.12 -52.81
CA ASN A 283 -7.59 -18.64 -52.74
C ASN A 283 -7.48 -18.11 -51.29
N ASP A 284 -6.55 -18.64 -50.50
CA ASP A 284 -6.53 -18.55 -49.04
C ASP A 284 -5.37 -17.72 -48.48
N TYR A 285 -4.55 -17.06 -49.31
CA TYR A 285 -3.37 -16.32 -48.81
C TYR A 285 -3.58 -14.82 -48.67
N ILE A 286 -4.26 -14.20 -49.65
CA ILE A 286 -4.62 -12.78 -49.61
C ILE A 286 -6.12 -12.71 -49.54
N TRP A 287 -6.62 -12.20 -48.42
CA TRP A 287 -8.05 -12.08 -48.18
C TRP A 287 -8.48 -10.64 -48.39
N ASN A 288 -9.62 -10.46 -49.05
CA ASN A 288 -10.26 -9.16 -49.05
C ASN A 288 -10.80 -8.84 -47.65
N TYR A 289 -11.08 -7.56 -47.41
CA TYR A 289 -11.61 -7.10 -46.13
C TYR A 289 -12.89 -7.84 -45.70
N SER A 290 -13.78 -8.16 -46.66
CA SER A 290 -15.01 -8.90 -46.35
C SER A 290 -14.74 -10.28 -45.79
N LYS A 291 -13.78 -11.04 -46.36
CA LYS A 291 -13.40 -12.37 -45.91
C LYS A 291 -12.73 -12.31 -44.55
N VAL A 292 -11.81 -11.36 -44.34
CA VAL A 292 -11.17 -11.12 -43.02
C VAL A 292 -12.22 -10.80 -41.97
N SER A 293 -13.12 -9.86 -42.25
CA SER A 293 -14.17 -9.47 -41.31
C SER A 293 -15.11 -10.64 -40.95
N GLN A 294 -15.43 -11.51 -41.90
CA GLN A 294 -16.26 -12.69 -41.64
C GLN A 294 -15.59 -13.74 -40.75
N HIS A 295 -14.25 -13.78 -40.73
CA HIS A 295 -13.49 -14.76 -39.97
C HIS A 295 -12.98 -14.22 -38.64
N LEU A 296 -12.99 -12.91 -38.40
CA LEU A 296 -12.64 -12.37 -37.08
C LEU A 296 -13.64 -12.83 -36.02
N TRP A 297 -13.14 -13.25 -34.87
CA TRP A 297 -14.01 -13.65 -33.77
C TRP A 297 -14.80 -12.45 -33.25
N GLU A 298 -16.06 -12.66 -32.89
CA GLU A 298 -16.81 -11.67 -32.11
C GLU A 298 -16.17 -11.44 -30.74
N SER A 299 -16.39 -10.28 -30.15
CA SER A 299 -15.93 -9.95 -28.79
C SER A 299 -16.68 -10.68 -27.68
N THR A 300 -17.64 -11.54 -28.04
CA THR A 300 -18.22 -12.57 -27.17
C THR A 300 -17.24 -13.72 -26.93
N CYS A 301 -16.20 -13.84 -27.76
CA CYS A 301 -15.13 -14.79 -27.60
C CYS A 301 -13.93 -14.20 -26.83
N TYR A 302 -13.35 -14.92 -25.87
CA TYR A 302 -12.29 -14.45 -24.99
C TYR A 302 -11.09 -15.38 -25.02
N HIS A 303 -9.91 -14.77 -24.99
CA HIS A 303 -8.67 -15.50 -24.71
C HIS A 303 -8.59 -16.02 -23.27
N CYS A 304 -9.47 -15.52 -22.39
CA CYS A 304 -9.52 -15.88 -20.98
C CYS A 304 -10.77 -16.73 -20.66
N THR A 305 -10.74 -17.43 -19.54
CA THR A 305 -11.80 -18.32 -19.08
C THR A 305 -13.07 -17.61 -18.61
N THR A 306 -12.99 -16.33 -18.23
CA THR A 306 -14.14 -15.52 -17.83
C THR A 306 -14.19 -14.21 -18.60
N THR A 307 -15.37 -13.59 -18.53
CA THR A 307 -15.64 -12.28 -19.14
C THR A 307 -14.77 -11.15 -18.57
N SER A 308 -14.12 -11.41 -17.43
CA SER A 308 -13.27 -10.48 -16.70
C SER A 308 -11.80 -10.83 -16.90
N CYS A 309 -11.37 -10.96 -18.15
CA CYS A 309 -9.99 -11.27 -18.57
C CYS A 309 -8.89 -10.61 -17.71
N VAL A 310 -9.08 -9.33 -17.40
CA VAL A 310 -8.17 -8.50 -16.60
C VAL A 310 -7.92 -9.07 -15.19
N ALA A 311 -8.93 -9.73 -14.60
CA ALA A 311 -8.91 -10.31 -13.26
C ALA A 311 -8.38 -11.76 -13.21
N GLU A 312 -8.20 -12.42 -14.37
CA GLU A 312 -7.85 -13.85 -14.43
C GLU A 312 -6.36 -14.14 -14.38
N ASN A 313 -5.52 -13.11 -14.56
CA ASN A 313 -4.08 -13.21 -14.36
C ASN A 313 -3.74 -13.26 -12.86
N TRP A 314 -4.28 -14.27 -12.17
CA TRP A 314 -3.94 -14.58 -10.80
C TRP A 314 -2.55 -15.19 -10.76
N THR A 315 -1.62 -14.41 -10.23
CA THR A 315 -0.25 -14.84 -9.99
C THR A 315 -0.11 -15.33 -8.56
N TRP A 316 0.95 -16.07 -8.29
CA TRP A 316 1.28 -16.46 -6.92
C TRP A 316 1.48 -15.25 -5.98
N GLY A 317 1.90 -14.10 -6.51
CA GLY A 317 1.99 -12.85 -5.73
C GLY A 317 0.64 -12.39 -5.18
N ASP A 318 -0.46 -12.63 -5.90
CA ASP A 318 -1.81 -12.27 -5.49
C ASP A 318 -2.27 -13.11 -4.29
N SER A 319 -1.90 -14.40 -4.25
CA SER A 319 -2.17 -15.27 -3.09
C SER A 319 -1.46 -14.77 -1.82
N LEU A 320 -0.23 -14.27 -1.95
CA LEU A 320 0.50 -13.70 -0.83
C LEU A 320 -0.13 -12.40 -0.33
N ASP A 321 -0.49 -11.49 -1.25
CA ASP A 321 -1.14 -10.23 -0.89
C ASP A 321 -2.51 -10.48 -0.24
N LEU A 322 -3.31 -11.41 -0.79
CA LEU A 322 -4.57 -11.83 -0.18
C LEU A 322 -4.37 -12.40 1.23
N THR A 323 -3.28 -13.14 1.46
CA THR A 323 -2.95 -13.64 2.80
C THR A 323 -2.69 -12.49 3.79
N VAL A 324 -2.03 -11.41 3.35
CA VAL A 324 -1.87 -10.19 4.15
C VAL A 324 -3.23 -9.54 4.43
N VAL A 325 -4.13 -9.46 3.45
CA VAL A 325 -5.49 -8.92 3.65
C VAL A 325 -6.28 -9.77 4.65
N CYS A 326 -6.29 -11.09 4.51
CA CYS A 326 -6.94 -12.03 5.43
C CYS A 326 -6.35 -11.93 6.85
N SER A 327 -5.04 -11.71 6.97
CA SER A 327 -4.40 -11.48 8.27
C SER A 327 -4.89 -10.21 8.96
N GLY A 328 -5.22 -9.16 8.19
CA GLY A 328 -5.86 -7.96 8.71
C GLY A 328 -7.27 -8.21 9.22
N VAL A 329 -8.07 -9.01 8.50
CA VAL A 329 -9.40 -9.44 8.98
C VAL A 329 -9.28 -10.24 10.27
N LEU A 330 -8.34 -11.18 10.34
CA LEU A 330 -8.06 -11.97 11.54
C LEU A 330 -7.62 -11.08 12.71
N PHE A 331 -6.79 -10.06 12.44
CA PHE A 331 -6.38 -9.07 13.43
C PHE A 331 -7.59 -8.35 14.04
N TYR A 332 -8.53 -7.86 13.22
CA TYR A 332 -9.76 -7.24 13.74
C TYR A 332 -10.65 -8.22 14.49
N ALA A 333 -10.78 -9.45 14.00
CA ALA A 333 -11.54 -10.48 14.70
C ALA A 333 -10.98 -10.72 16.11
N ILE A 334 -9.65 -10.85 16.25
CA ILE A 334 -8.98 -11.00 17.55
C ILE A 334 -9.21 -9.76 18.44
N LEU A 335 -9.06 -8.56 17.89
CA LEU A 335 -9.25 -7.30 18.60
C LEU A 335 -10.69 -7.17 19.17
N LEU A 336 -11.69 -7.53 18.37
CA LEU A 336 -13.10 -7.45 18.74
C LEU A 336 -13.51 -8.57 19.71
N ILE A 337 -13.11 -9.82 19.44
CA ILE A 337 -13.44 -10.99 20.27
C ILE A 337 -12.78 -10.89 21.66
N SER A 338 -11.53 -10.41 21.73
CA SER A 338 -10.84 -10.22 23.01
C SER A 338 -11.42 -9.10 23.87
N GLY A 339 -12.18 -8.17 23.27
CA GLY A 339 -12.64 -6.95 23.94
C GLY A 339 -11.50 -5.97 24.26
N ALA A 340 -10.29 -6.20 23.73
CA ALA A 340 -9.12 -5.35 24.00
C ALA A 340 -9.31 -3.91 23.53
N PHE A 341 -10.21 -3.66 22.56
CA PHE A 341 -10.58 -2.32 22.12
C PHE A 341 -11.13 -1.40 23.22
N LYS A 342 -11.65 -1.97 24.32
CA LYS A 342 -12.10 -1.22 25.50
C LYS A 342 -10.95 -0.74 26.39
N SER A 343 -9.73 -1.20 26.14
CA SER A 343 -8.56 -0.81 26.92
C SER A 343 -8.18 0.65 26.64
N PRO A 344 -7.87 1.45 27.68
CA PRO A 344 -7.40 2.82 27.49
C PRO A 344 -6.08 2.89 26.71
N VAL A 345 -5.29 1.81 26.71
CA VAL A 345 -4.07 1.69 25.90
C VAL A 345 -4.40 1.71 24.41
N VAL A 346 -5.47 1.00 24.02
CA VAL A 346 -5.92 0.91 22.63
C VAL A 346 -6.59 2.21 22.19
N TYR A 347 -7.41 2.80 23.05
CA TYR A 347 -8.09 4.07 22.81
C TYR A 347 -7.11 5.20 22.44
N ARG A 348 -5.98 5.30 23.16
CA ARG A 348 -4.96 6.32 22.90
C ARG A 348 -4.16 6.08 21.61
N LYS A 349 -4.29 4.90 21.00
CA LYS A 349 -3.60 4.48 19.78
C LYS A 349 -4.58 4.15 18.64
N TYR A 350 -5.80 4.70 18.65
CA TYR A 350 -6.82 4.34 17.66
C TYR A 350 -6.36 4.45 16.21
N GLY A 351 -5.62 5.50 15.84
CA GLY A 351 -5.07 5.63 14.50
C GLY A 351 -4.18 4.46 14.10
N ILE A 352 -3.28 4.04 14.98
CA ILE A 352 -2.37 2.92 14.72
C ILE A 352 -3.10 1.58 14.72
N ILE A 353 -4.01 1.34 15.67
CA ILE A 353 -4.61 0.00 15.85
C ILE A 353 -5.79 -0.23 14.90
N PHE A 354 -6.53 0.80 14.52
CA PHE A 354 -7.69 0.66 13.65
C PHE A 354 -7.47 1.19 12.25
N LEU A 355 -6.87 2.36 12.09
CA LEU A 355 -6.75 2.93 10.75
C LEU A 355 -5.58 2.30 9.99
N SER A 356 -4.43 2.08 10.62
CA SER A 356 -3.27 1.55 9.91
C SER A 356 -3.44 0.10 9.38
N PRO A 357 -4.02 -0.87 10.12
CA PRO A 357 -4.31 -2.20 9.57
C PRO A 357 -5.29 -2.15 8.40
N PHE A 358 -6.29 -1.27 8.45
CA PHE A 358 -7.23 -1.07 7.35
C PHE A 358 -6.53 -0.51 6.11
N LEU A 359 -5.66 0.49 6.29
CA LEU A 359 -4.84 1.04 5.22
C LEU A 359 -3.87 0.00 4.65
N ASN A 360 -3.31 -0.88 5.49
CA ASN A 360 -2.47 -1.99 5.05
C ASN A 360 -3.27 -2.99 4.20
N MET A 361 -4.47 -3.38 4.65
CA MET A 361 -5.38 -4.22 3.85
C MET A 361 -5.70 -3.56 2.51
N GLY A 362 -6.04 -2.27 2.52
CA GLY A 362 -6.31 -1.51 1.30
C GLY A 362 -5.10 -1.48 0.36
N LEU A 363 -3.91 -1.22 0.90
CA LEU A 363 -2.65 -1.17 0.14
C LEU A 363 -2.40 -2.49 -0.58
N PHE A 364 -2.49 -3.61 0.12
CA PHE A 364 -2.28 -4.94 -0.48
C PHE A 364 -3.41 -5.34 -1.42
N THR A 365 -4.65 -4.90 -1.17
CA THR A 365 -5.77 -5.09 -2.12
C THR A 365 -5.53 -4.32 -3.42
N ALA A 366 -5.01 -3.09 -3.34
CA ALA A 366 -4.70 -2.27 -4.51
C ALA A 366 -3.53 -2.82 -5.34
N LEU A 367 -2.69 -3.66 -4.75
CA LEU A 367 -1.56 -4.32 -5.42
C LEU A 367 -1.95 -5.64 -6.10
N LEU A 368 -3.13 -6.20 -5.80
CA LEU A 368 -3.63 -7.40 -6.49
C LEU A 368 -3.72 -7.14 -7.99
N ASN A 369 -3.26 -8.10 -8.80
CA ASN A 369 -3.29 -7.99 -10.26
C ASN A 369 -4.67 -7.74 -10.82
N ALA A 370 -5.73 -8.25 -10.19
CA ALA A 370 -7.10 -7.93 -10.61
C ALA A 370 -7.40 -6.42 -10.53
N PHE A 371 -6.91 -5.76 -9.49
CA PHE A 371 -7.03 -4.31 -9.33
C PHE A 371 -6.00 -3.57 -10.19
N ASN A 372 -4.75 -4.04 -10.17
CA ASN A 372 -3.63 -3.44 -10.87
C ASN A 372 -3.86 -3.46 -12.40
N ASN A 373 -4.18 -4.60 -12.99
CA ASN A 373 -4.46 -4.70 -14.42
C ASN A 373 -5.69 -3.87 -14.84
N SER A 374 -6.63 -3.61 -13.91
CA SER A 374 -7.78 -2.74 -14.18
C SER A 374 -7.40 -1.26 -14.10
N CYS A 375 -6.57 -0.87 -13.13
CA CYS A 375 -6.22 0.52 -12.86
C CYS A 375 -4.93 0.70 -12.01
N ILE A 376 -3.73 0.45 -12.59
CA ILE A 376 -2.44 0.61 -11.86
C ILE A 376 -2.29 2.02 -11.31
N SER A 377 -2.71 3.06 -12.03
CA SER A 377 -2.53 4.46 -11.64
C SER A 377 -3.27 4.79 -10.36
N LEU A 378 -4.56 4.44 -10.27
CA LEU A 378 -5.37 4.65 -9.08
C LEU A 378 -4.91 3.75 -7.93
N GLY A 379 -4.55 2.49 -8.23
CA GLY A 379 -3.99 1.57 -7.23
C GLY A 379 -2.66 2.06 -6.67
N THR A 380 -1.82 2.66 -7.51
CA THR A 380 -0.55 3.27 -7.10
C THR A 380 -0.81 4.53 -6.29
N ILE A 381 -1.65 5.46 -6.77
CA ILE A 381 -2.02 6.68 -6.03
C ILE A 381 -2.56 6.33 -4.64
N PHE A 382 -3.47 5.36 -4.56
CA PHE A 382 -4.06 4.91 -3.31
C PHE A 382 -3.04 4.22 -2.40
N SER A 383 -2.22 3.30 -2.92
CA SER A 383 -1.20 2.60 -2.13
C SER A 383 -0.18 3.57 -1.56
N ASN A 384 0.21 4.61 -2.30
CA ASN A 384 1.09 5.67 -1.78
C ASN A 384 0.42 6.51 -0.72
N TYR A 385 -0.82 6.95 -0.97
CA TYR A 385 -1.58 7.69 0.03
C TYR A 385 -1.68 6.88 1.34
N ALA A 386 -2.02 5.60 1.25
CA ALA A 386 -2.10 4.69 2.38
C ALA A 386 -0.75 4.52 3.10
N ALA A 387 0.33 4.28 2.35
CA ALA A 387 1.68 4.14 2.90
C ALA A 387 2.15 5.41 3.61
N CYS A 388 1.96 6.58 2.99
CA CYS A 388 2.30 7.88 3.58
C CYS A 388 1.47 8.13 4.85
N LEU A 389 0.18 7.80 4.81
CA LEU A 389 -0.73 8.00 5.93
C LEU A 389 -0.38 7.12 7.13
N MET A 390 -0.07 5.85 6.90
CA MET A 390 0.41 4.97 7.96
C MET A 390 1.69 5.53 8.62
N ASN A 391 2.66 5.97 7.82
CA ASN A 391 3.91 6.54 8.33
C ASN A 391 3.68 7.83 9.14
N ILE A 392 2.88 8.77 8.63
CA ILE A 392 2.65 10.05 9.30
C ILE A 392 1.79 9.86 10.56
N ILE A 393 0.77 9.00 10.55
CA ILE A 393 0.02 8.62 11.75
C ILE A 393 0.98 8.07 12.81
N TYR A 394 1.91 7.20 12.41
CA TYR A 394 2.87 6.62 13.32
C TYR A 394 3.78 7.70 13.92
N ILE A 395 4.40 8.57 13.11
CA ILE A 395 5.24 9.68 13.58
C ILE A 395 4.47 10.59 14.55
N CYS A 396 3.26 11.03 14.18
CA CYS A 396 2.43 11.87 15.05
C CYS A 396 2.09 11.18 16.37
N THR A 397 1.86 9.87 16.35
CA THR A 397 1.62 9.10 17.58
C THR A 397 2.87 9.00 18.45
N VAL A 398 4.06 8.81 17.86
CA VAL A 398 5.36 8.87 18.57
C VAL A 398 5.56 10.22 19.23
N LEU A 399 5.38 11.31 18.48
CA LEU A 399 5.53 12.67 18.99
C LEU A 399 4.55 12.95 20.13
N ARG A 400 3.28 12.55 19.97
CA ARG A 400 2.27 12.69 21.01
C ARG A 400 2.62 11.91 22.26
N TYR A 401 3.06 10.66 22.12
CA TYR A 401 3.44 9.84 23.26
C TYR A 401 4.63 10.45 24.03
N PHE A 402 5.65 10.88 23.30
CA PHE A 402 6.79 11.58 23.88
C PHE A 402 6.36 12.85 24.63
N TYR A 403 5.42 13.61 24.05
CA TYR A 403 4.84 14.79 24.68
C TYR A 403 4.11 14.45 25.99
N LEU A 404 3.18 13.48 25.96
CA LEU A 404 2.40 13.06 27.13
C LEU A 404 3.29 12.58 28.28
N ARG A 405 4.35 11.84 27.96
CA ARG A 405 5.28 11.33 28.97
C ARG A 405 6.09 12.43 29.67
N ASN A 406 6.35 13.53 28.98
CA ASN A 406 7.06 14.68 29.53
C ASN A 406 6.11 15.81 29.96
N LEU A 407 4.80 15.57 29.96
CA LEU A 407 3.77 16.60 30.20
C LEU A 407 3.99 17.35 31.50
N TYR A 408 4.20 16.64 32.62
CA TYR A 408 4.41 17.28 33.92
C TYR A 408 5.63 18.19 33.96
N ASN A 409 6.71 17.82 33.26
CA ASN A 409 7.89 18.67 33.18
C ASN A 409 7.60 19.94 32.37
N PHE A 410 6.86 19.81 31.26
CA PHE A 410 6.43 20.95 30.45
C PHE A 410 5.45 21.87 31.19
N VAL A 411 4.43 21.32 31.85
CA VAL A 411 3.46 22.07 32.65
C VAL A 411 4.16 22.82 33.78
N LYS A 412 5.06 22.17 34.52
CA LYS A 412 5.78 22.77 35.66
C LYS A 412 6.69 23.95 35.24
N SER A 413 7.24 23.91 34.03
CA SER A 413 8.17 24.94 33.52
C SER A 413 7.49 26.02 32.68
N SER A 414 6.20 25.88 32.40
CA SER A 414 5.47 26.73 31.47
C SER A 414 4.75 27.87 32.18
N LYS A 415 4.67 29.03 31.50
CA LYS A 415 3.80 30.15 31.91
C LYS A 415 2.32 29.88 31.62
N TYR A 416 2.01 28.92 30.76
CA TYR A 416 0.66 28.65 30.25
C TYR A 416 0.27 27.16 30.43
N PRO A 417 0.11 26.66 31.66
CA PRO A 417 -0.14 25.24 31.94
C PRO A 417 -1.43 24.72 31.27
N SER A 418 -2.44 25.56 31.14
CA SER A 418 -3.73 25.23 30.51
C SER A 418 -3.60 24.83 29.05
N LEU A 419 -2.74 25.51 28.28
CA LEU A 419 -2.47 25.17 26.89
C LEU A 419 -1.84 23.77 26.78
N TYR A 420 -0.88 23.45 27.64
CA TYR A 420 -0.22 22.14 27.61
C TYR A 420 -1.17 21.01 28.00
N LYS A 421 -2.09 21.25 28.94
CA LYS A 421 -3.14 20.28 29.25
C LYS A 421 -4.15 20.11 28.11
N TYR A 422 -4.55 21.19 27.45
CA TYR A 422 -5.40 21.12 26.27
C TYR A 422 -4.75 20.25 25.17
N LEU A 423 -3.46 20.46 24.89
CA LEU A 423 -2.69 19.65 23.95
C LEU A 423 -2.54 18.17 24.38
N ALA A 424 -2.60 17.89 25.68
CA ALA A 424 -2.61 16.51 26.20
C ALA A 424 -3.99 15.84 26.06
N GLY A 425 -5.05 16.63 25.85
CA GLY A 425 -6.43 16.16 25.77
C GLY A 425 -6.66 15.08 24.71
N GLU A 426 -7.71 14.29 24.91
CA GLU A 426 -8.04 13.17 24.02
C GLU A 426 -8.44 13.65 22.63
N MET A 427 -9.28 14.70 22.55
CA MET A 427 -9.78 15.28 21.31
C MET A 427 -8.66 15.90 20.46
N PHE A 428 -7.82 16.75 21.06
CA PHE A 428 -6.65 17.30 20.38
C PHE A 428 -5.76 16.18 19.88
N GLY A 429 -5.59 15.17 20.72
CA GLY A 429 -4.94 13.95 20.40
C GLY A 429 -5.40 13.24 19.14
N PHE A 430 -6.69 12.94 19.06
CA PHE A 430 -7.33 12.33 17.89
C PHE A 430 -7.11 13.21 16.65
N PHE A 431 -7.31 14.52 16.79
CA PHE A 431 -7.07 15.48 15.72
C PHE A 431 -5.61 15.46 15.24
N PHE A 432 -4.65 15.47 16.16
CA PHE A 432 -3.22 15.49 15.87
C PHE A 432 -2.70 14.18 15.27
N THR A 433 -3.21 13.03 15.71
CA THR A 433 -2.73 11.72 15.25
C THR A 433 -3.48 11.15 14.05
N ILE A 434 -4.66 11.69 13.69
CA ILE A 434 -5.49 11.16 12.60
C ILE A 434 -5.85 12.25 11.59
N ILE A 435 -6.52 13.32 12.02
CA ILE A 435 -7.06 14.34 11.11
C ILE A 435 -5.94 15.14 10.42
N ILE A 436 -4.96 15.63 11.17
CA ILE A 436 -3.81 16.35 10.61
C ILE A 436 -3.03 15.46 9.62
N PRO A 437 -2.64 14.22 9.98
CA PRO A 437 -2.03 13.28 9.03
C PRO A 437 -2.84 13.09 7.75
N MET A 438 -4.15 12.87 7.84
CA MET A 438 -5.02 12.68 6.67
C MET A 438 -4.99 13.86 5.70
N ILE A 439 -4.96 15.10 6.21
CA ILE A 439 -4.90 16.31 5.39
C ILE A 439 -3.50 16.46 4.80
N PHE A 440 -2.46 16.29 5.62
CA PHE A 440 -1.07 16.46 5.20
C PHE A 440 -0.66 15.42 4.14
N THR A 441 -1.19 14.19 4.23
CA THR A 441 -0.90 13.16 3.24
C THR A 441 -1.44 13.43 1.86
N LEU A 442 -2.47 14.26 1.70
CA LEU A 442 -3.02 14.59 0.38
C LEU A 442 -2.00 15.30 -0.51
N ILE A 443 -0.94 15.88 0.06
CA ILE A 443 0.13 16.56 -0.68
C ILE A 443 1.00 15.54 -1.44
N PHE A 444 1.24 14.35 -0.88
CA PHE A 444 2.17 13.37 -1.47
C PHE A 444 1.67 12.75 -2.77
N PRO A 445 0.38 12.39 -2.93
CA PRO A 445 -0.15 11.94 -4.20
C PRO A 445 -0.08 12.99 -5.32
N ILE A 446 0.03 14.28 -5.03
CA ILE A 446 0.05 15.33 -6.07
C ILE A 446 1.24 15.13 -7.01
N THR A 447 2.41 14.79 -6.48
CA THR A 447 3.61 14.53 -7.31
C THR A 447 3.40 13.34 -8.22
N ILE A 448 2.76 12.28 -7.71
CA ILE A 448 2.41 11.08 -8.47
C ILE A 448 1.39 11.43 -9.56
N ILE A 449 0.35 12.21 -9.25
CA ILE A 449 -0.68 12.65 -10.21
C ILE A 449 -0.05 13.44 -11.37
N VAL A 450 0.93 14.30 -11.08
CA VAL A 450 1.67 15.03 -12.12
C VAL A 450 2.45 14.05 -13.00
N LEU A 451 3.13 13.08 -12.41
CA LEU A 451 3.91 12.06 -13.15
C LEU A 451 3.06 11.06 -13.92
N VAL A 452 1.81 10.79 -13.51
CA VAL A 452 0.86 9.96 -14.29
C VAL A 452 0.64 10.56 -15.68
N GLY A 453 0.75 11.88 -15.82
CA GLY A 453 0.60 12.59 -17.10
C GLY A 453 1.74 12.36 -18.09
N ASP A 454 2.94 12.01 -17.62
CA ASP A 454 4.14 11.85 -18.47
C ASP A 454 4.26 10.47 -19.12
N TYR A 455 3.30 9.56 -18.86
CA TYR A 455 3.14 8.27 -19.54
C TYR A 455 4.35 7.31 -19.50
N ASN A 456 5.40 7.59 -18.72
CA ASN A 456 6.55 6.70 -18.56
C ASN A 456 6.39 5.82 -17.31
N ALA A 457 5.97 4.56 -17.49
CA ALA A 457 5.75 3.62 -16.39
C ALA A 457 6.99 3.39 -15.53
N ASP A 458 8.19 3.34 -16.12
CA ASP A 458 9.41 3.01 -15.40
C ASP A 458 9.84 4.16 -14.49
N LEU A 459 9.84 5.39 -15.01
CA LEU A 459 10.16 6.57 -14.21
C LEU A 459 9.10 6.80 -13.13
N PHE A 460 7.83 6.58 -13.46
CA PHE A 460 6.72 6.62 -12.52
C PHE A 460 6.91 5.62 -11.37
N ASN A 461 7.12 4.33 -11.69
CA ASN A 461 7.32 3.27 -10.70
C ASN A 461 8.57 3.49 -9.84
N LEU A 462 9.67 3.97 -10.46
CA LEU A 462 10.91 4.28 -9.75
C LEU A 462 10.73 5.43 -8.76
N ALA A 463 10.17 6.55 -9.22
CA ALA A 463 9.91 7.73 -8.37
C ALA A 463 8.98 7.35 -7.21
N ASN A 464 7.96 6.55 -7.51
CA ASN A 464 7.00 6.06 -6.55
C ASN A 464 7.65 5.24 -5.42
N ASN A 465 8.40 4.22 -5.80
CA ASN A 465 9.07 3.34 -4.85
C ASN A 465 10.13 4.10 -4.03
N LEU A 466 10.81 5.06 -4.65
CA LEU A 466 11.79 5.91 -3.99
C LEU A 466 11.13 6.82 -2.93
N ILE A 467 9.98 7.43 -3.23
CA ILE A 467 9.23 8.24 -2.26
C ILE A 467 8.81 7.39 -1.05
N ILE A 468 8.20 6.22 -1.28
CA ILE A 468 7.79 5.32 -0.20
C ILE A 468 9.01 4.88 0.63
N ALA A 469 10.10 4.48 -0.03
CA ALA A 469 11.31 4.01 0.64
C ALA A 469 11.93 5.11 1.51
N ILE A 470 12.02 6.34 1.00
CA ILE A 470 12.53 7.49 1.76
C ILE A 470 11.65 7.77 2.98
N LEU A 471 10.33 7.83 2.81
CA LEU A 471 9.41 8.08 3.92
C LEU A 471 9.47 6.99 4.99
N ALA A 472 9.53 5.73 4.57
CA ALA A 472 9.69 4.61 5.48
C ALA A 472 11.04 4.66 6.21
N ALA A 473 12.14 4.98 5.50
CA ALA A 473 13.46 5.14 6.09
C ALA A 473 13.50 6.28 7.11
N VAL A 474 12.95 7.45 6.79
CA VAL A 474 12.84 8.59 7.72
C VAL A 474 12.05 8.20 8.97
N SER A 475 10.92 7.50 8.81
CA SER A 475 10.09 7.03 9.92
C SER A 475 10.85 6.05 10.82
N CYS A 476 11.57 5.10 10.22
CA CYS A 476 12.40 4.15 10.95
C CYS A 476 13.55 4.83 11.70
N ILE A 477 14.25 5.76 11.06
CA ILE A 477 15.36 6.53 11.66
C ILE A 477 14.84 7.38 12.82
N ALA A 478 13.70 8.06 12.64
CA ALA A 478 13.08 8.85 13.70
C ALA A 478 12.72 7.98 14.90
N GLY A 479 12.03 6.85 14.67
CA GLY A 479 11.68 5.92 15.75
C GLY A 479 12.92 5.36 16.46
N PHE A 480 13.93 4.92 15.72
CA PHE A 480 15.16 4.39 16.30
C PHE A 480 15.93 5.45 17.10
N SER A 481 16.02 6.67 16.58
CA SER A 481 16.64 7.81 17.28
C SER A 481 15.92 8.13 18.59
N THR A 482 14.58 8.12 18.59
CA THR A 482 13.80 8.33 19.83
C THR A 482 14.02 7.21 20.85
N LEU A 483 14.12 5.95 20.41
CA LEU A 483 14.41 4.80 21.26
C LEU A 483 15.82 4.93 21.87
N ILE A 484 16.83 5.25 21.06
CA ILE A 484 18.21 5.46 21.53
C ILE A 484 18.27 6.60 22.54
N PHE A 485 17.67 7.75 22.23
CA PHE A 485 17.66 8.90 23.12
C PHE A 485 17.02 8.54 24.47
N ASP A 486 15.89 7.85 24.45
CA ASP A 486 15.21 7.41 25.67
C ASP A 486 16.01 6.35 26.44
N ALA A 487 16.71 5.44 25.75
CA ALA A 487 17.61 4.48 26.38
C ALA A 487 18.82 5.16 27.05
N ILE A 488 19.43 6.16 26.39
CA ILE A 488 20.54 6.95 26.95
C ILE A 488 20.09 7.71 28.20
N LYS A 489 18.93 8.38 28.13
CA LYS A 489 18.36 9.13 29.27
C LYS A 489 18.12 8.20 30.48
N ASN A 490 17.68 6.97 30.23
CA ASN A 490 17.37 5.98 31.25
C ASN A 490 18.50 4.95 31.50
N ARG A 491 19.74 5.22 31.05
CA ARG A 491 20.86 4.27 31.14
C ARG A 491 21.11 3.72 32.56
N LYS A 492 20.90 4.56 33.58
CA LYS A 492 21.07 4.16 34.99
C LYS A 492 20.02 3.14 35.43
N ILE A 493 18.78 3.28 34.95
CA ILE A 493 17.67 2.35 35.23
C ILE A 493 17.94 1.03 34.52
N ILE A 494 18.34 1.08 33.24
CA ILE A 494 18.68 -0.12 32.45
C ILE A 494 19.85 -0.87 33.10
N SER A 495 20.90 -0.15 33.53
CA SER A 495 22.05 -0.78 34.19
C SER A 495 21.70 -1.41 35.53
N LYS A 496 20.75 -0.85 36.29
CA LYS A 496 20.39 -1.33 37.63
C LYS A 496 19.37 -2.48 37.59
N PHE A 497 18.41 -2.42 36.67
CA PHE A 497 17.24 -3.32 36.66
C PHE A 497 17.05 -4.10 35.36
N GLY A 498 17.91 -3.90 34.36
CA GLY A 498 17.88 -4.59 33.08
C GLY A 498 16.88 -4.01 32.05
N PHE A 499 16.92 -4.57 30.84
CA PHE A 499 16.09 -4.15 29.71
C PHE A 499 14.60 -4.48 29.87
N SER A 500 14.27 -5.59 30.56
CA SER A 500 12.87 -6.01 30.75
C SER A 500 12.05 -4.93 31.46
N ARG A 501 12.56 -4.39 32.57
CA ARG A 501 11.91 -3.31 33.33
C ARG A 501 11.76 -2.04 32.48
N PHE A 502 12.74 -1.74 31.63
CA PHE A 502 12.67 -0.61 30.71
C PHE A 502 11.55 -0.78 29.66
N PHE A 503 11.40 -1.94 29.04
CA PHE A 503 10.37 -2.11 28.00
C PHE A 503 8.95 -2.34 28.53
N ILE A 504 8.79 -2.95 29.71
CA ILE A 504 7.48 -3.38 30.23
C ILE A 504 6.96 -2.44 31.32
N PHE A 505 7.75 -2.17 32.36
CA PHE A 505 7.27 -1.45 33.54
C PHE A 505 7.33 0.08 33.39
N GLU A 506 8.44 0.57 32.84
CA GLU A 506 8.64 2.00 32.61
C GLU A 506 7.77 2.55 31.47
N ASP A 507 7.05 1.66 30.76
CA ASP A 507 6.16 1.99 29.66
C ASP A 507 4.85 1.19 29.74
N PRO A 508 3.87 1.64 30.54
CA PRO A 508 2.60 0.94 30.75
C PRO A 508 1.74 0.83 29.47
N TYR A 509 2.15 1.51 28.39
CA TYR A 509 1.46 1.48 27.10
C TYR A 509 2.21 0.66 26.04
N PHE A 510 3.33 0.01 26.39
CA PHE A 510 4.16 -0.81 25.49
C PHE A 510 4.65 -0.09 24.22
N PHE A 511 4.74 1.23 24.25
CA PHE A 511 5.14 2.05 23.12
C PHE A 511 6.58 1.78 22.64
N ARG A 512 7.51 1.51 23.56
CA ARG A 512 8.90 1.16 23.26
C ARG A 512 9.03 -0.16 22.53
N ILE A 513 8.13 -1.11 22.81
CA ILE A 513 8.08 -2.39 22.10
C ILE A 513 7.65 -2.13 20.65
N ASP A 514 6.63 -1.29 20.45
CA ASP A 514 6.22 -0.88 19.10
C ASP A 514 7.38 -0.17 18.37
N LEU A 515 8.12 0.74 19.04
CA LEU A 515 9.32 1.38 18.47
C LEU A 515 10.44 0.40 18.10
N LEU A 516 10.58 -0.73 18.79
CA LEU A 516 11.60 -1.73 18.49
C LEU A 516 11.30 -2.51 17.20
N SER A 517 10.04 -2.54 16.77
CA SER A 517 9.66 -3.14 15.50
C SER A 517 10.10 -2.30 14.27
N LEU A 518 10.30 -0.99 14.42
CA LEU A 518 10.76 -0.13 13.33
C LEU A 518 12.18 -0.48 12.81
N PRO A 519 13.19 -0.71 13.66
CA PRO A 519 14.48 -1.25 13.21
C PRO A 519 14.37 -2.56 12.44
N ILE A 520 13.45 -3.45 12.85
CA ILE A 520 13.23 -4.72 12.15
C ILE A 520 12.66 -4.46 10.75
N ILE A 521 11.68 -3.55 10.62
CA ILE A 521 11.15 -3.14 9.32
C ILE A 521 12.24 -2.50 8.47
N PHE A 522 13.08 -1.65 9.04
CA PHE A 522 14.21 -1.05 8.32
C PHE A 522 15.15 -2.11 7.76
N LEU A 523 15.53 -3.10 8.56
CA LEU A 523 16.35 -4.23 8.11
C LEU A 523 15.66 -5.02 6.98
N LEU A 524 14.35 -5.24 7.07
CA LEU A 524 13.57 -5.89 6.01
C LEU A 524 13.49 -5.05 4.73
N LEU A 525 13.42 -3.72 4.82
CA LEU A 525 13.45 -2.82 3.68
C LEU A 525 14.82 -2.81 2.99
N VAL A 526 15.91 -2.84 3.77
CA VAL A 526 17.26 -2.97 3.22
C VAL A 526 17.42 -4.34 2.53
N LEU A 527 16.93 -5.42 3.16
CA LEU A 527 16.93 -6.76 2.59
C LEU A 527 16.10 -6.80 1.29
N LEU A 528 14.93 -6.14 1.26
CA LEU A 528 14.11 -5.99 0.05
C LEU A 528 14.91 -5.33 -1.08
N ALA A 529 15.58 -4.22 -0.79
CA ALA A 529 16.37 -3.49 -1.78
C ALA A 529 17.51 -4.36 -2.35
N ILE A 530 18.22 -5.11 -1.48
CA ILE A 530 19.29 -6.03 -1.91
C ILE A 530 18.71 -7.16 -2.76
N ILE A 531 17.62 -7.79 -2.33
CA ILE A 531 16.98 -8.91 -3.06
C ILE A 531 16.41 -8.43 -4.39
N PHE A 532 15.84 -7.23 -4.46
CA PHE A 532 15.34 -6.63 -5.70
C PHE A 532 16.44 -6.52 -6.76
N MET A 533 17.67 -6.17 -6.35
CA MET A 533 18.82 -6.06 -7.25
C MET A 533 19.37 -7.42 -7.70
N ILE A 534 19.36 -8.43 -6.82
CA ILE A 534 20.02 -9.73 -7.08
C ILE A 534 19.05 -10.74 -7.71
N ALA A 535 17.81 -10.79 -7.25
CA ALA A 535 16.84 -11.81 -7.61
C ALA A 535 15.39 -11.27 -7.50
N PRO A 536 14.91 -10.57 -8.54
CA PRO A 536 13.61 -9.90 -8.55
C PRO A 536 12.41 -10.81 -8.24
N ILE A 537 12.53 -12.11 -8.51
CA ILE A 537 11.44 -13.08 -8.25
C ILE A 537 11.10 -13.20 -6.76
N TYR A 538 12.06 -12.97 -5.85
CA TYR A 538 11.86 -13.04 -4.40
C TYR A 538 11.30 -11.75 -3.80
N VAL A 539 11.14 -10.69 -4.59
CA VAL A 539 10.55 -9.41 -4.15
C VAL A 539 9.15 -9.61 -3.58
N LEU A 540 8.38 -10.55 -4.15
CA LEU A 540 7.04 -10.90 -3.69
C LEU A 540 7.04 -11.46 -2.26
N ILE A 541 8.02 -12.29 -1.91
CA ILE A 541 8.16 -12.86 -0.57
C ILE A 541 8.47 -11.75 0.42
N VAL A 542 9.44 -10.89 0.10
CA VAL A 542 9.83 -9.82 1.01
C VAL A 542 8.70 -8.80 1.17
N ARG A 543 7.94 -8.50 0.12
CA ARG A 543 6.71 -7.69 0.19
C ARG A 543 5.70 -8.29 1.16
N PHE A 544 5.43 -9.60 1.05
CA PHE A 544 4.59 -10.33 1.99
C PHE A 544 5.10 -10.21 3.44
N LEU A 545 6.40 -10.40 3.65
CA LEU A 545 7.02 -10.28 4.98
C LEU A 545 6.88 -8.87 5.57
N ILE A 546 7.02 -7.83 4.74
CA ILE A 546 6.76 -6.44 5.14
C ILE A 546 5.29 -6.27 5.55
N GLY A 547 4.35 -6.75 4.73
CA GLY A 547 2.92 -6.69 5.03
C GLY A 547 2.55 -7.34 6.36
N MET A 548 3.12 -8.51 6.63
CA MET A 548 2.95 -9.22 7.91
C MET A 548 3.61 -8.48 9.07
N THR A 549 4.80 -7.92 8.86
CA THR A 549 5.53 -7.16 9.89
C THR A 549 4.82 -5.86 10.24
N LEU A 550 4.11 -5.23 9.30
CA LEU A 550 3.29 -4.05 9.60
C LEU A 550 2.17 -4.39 10.59
N TYR A 551 1.51 -5.54 10.48
CA TYR A 551 0.55 -5.97 11.51
C TYR A 551 1.21 -6.26 12.85
N LEU A 552 2.45 -6.75 12.87
CA LEU A 552 3.20 -6.88 14.12
C LEU A 552 3.46 -5.50 14.75
N LEU A 553 3.84 -4.49 13.96
CA LEU A 553 4.07 -3.14 14.46
C LEU A 553 2.79 -2.48 15.00
N PHE A 554 1.64 -2.76 14.39
CA PHE A 554 0.35 -2.27 14.89
C PHE A 554 -0.21 -3.13 16.04
N GLY A 555 0.25 -4.37 16.16
CA GLY A 555 -0.32 -5.41 17.01
C GLY A 555 0.54 -5.84 18.19
N THR A 556 1.80 -5.43 18.31
CA THR A 556 2.68 -5.84 19.41
C THR A 556 2.10 -5.46 20.78
N SER A 557 1.61 -4.23 20.91
CA SER A 557 0.91 -3.80 22.12
C SER A 557 -0.42 -4.53 22.34
N LEU A 558 -1.14 -4.91 21.28
CA LEU A 558 -2.36 -5.74 21.38
C LEU A 558 -2.03 -7.16 21.86
N VAL A 559 -1.02 -7.80 21.28
CA VAL A 559 -0.58 -9.15 21.64
C VAL A 559 -0.11 -9.17 23.08
N MET A 560 0.66 -8.16 23.51
CA MET A 560 1.09 -8.05 24.91
C MET A 560 -0.11 -7.88 25.86
N LEU A 561 -1.10 -7.05 25.50
CA LEU A 561 -2.35 -6.94 26.27
C LEU A 561 -3.11 -8.26 26.35
N ILE A 562 -3.20 -9.02 25.25
CA ILE A 562 -3.86 -10.32 25.24
C ILE A 562 -3.08 -11.31 26.11
N VAL A 563 -1.74 -11.34 26.00
CA VAL A 563 -0.88 -12.20 26.82
C VAL A 563 -1.04 -11.84 28.31
N GLU A 564 -1.11 -10.57 28.66
CA GLU A 564 -1.42 -10.14 30.03
C GLU A 564 -2.80 -10.61 30.46
N GLN A 565 -3.85 -10.37 29.66
CA GLN A 565 -5.20 -10.82 29.98
C GLN A 565 -5.31 -12.33 30.15
N LEU A 566 -4.60 -13.10 29.31
CA LEU A 566 -4.53 -14.55 29.41
C LEU A 566 -3.77 -14.99 30.66
N LYS A 567 -2.62 -14.37 30.97
CA LYS A 567 -1.91 -14.61 32.23
C LYS A 567 -2.81 -14.33 33.42
N PHE A 568 -3.54 -13.21 33.40
CA PHE A 568 -4.50 -12.86 34.43
C PHE A 568 -5.62 -13.87 34.54
N LYS A 569 -6.21 -14.36 33.44
CA LYS A 569 -7.21 -15.42 33.51
C LYS A 569 -6.66 -16.71 34.09
N THR A 570 -5.44 -17.11 33.71
CA THR A 570 -4.82 -18.34 34.24
C THR A 570 -4.47 -18.19 35.72
N PHE A 571 -3.94 -17.03 36.14
CA PHE A 571 -3.73 -16.71 37.55
C PHE A 571 -5.07 -16.68 38.30
N ARG A 572 -6.10 -16.08 37.72
CA ARG A 572 -7.42 -15.99 38.33
C ARG A 572 -8.17 -17.32 38.32
N ILE A 573 -7.86 -18.27 37.44
CA ILE A 573 -8.43 -19.63 37.52
C ILE A 573 -7.72 -20.43 38.60
N LYS A 574 -6.40 -20.23 38.77
CA LYS A 574 -5.68 -20.79 39.91
C LYS A 574 -6.17 -20.19 41.22
N SER A 575 -6.34 -18.87 41.27
CA SER A 575 -6.90 -18.17 42.41
C SER A 575 -8.41 -18.43 42.57
N ALA A 576 -9.19 -18.67 41.52
CA ALA A 576 -10.64 -18.99 41.60
C ALA A 576 -10.93 -20.28 42.34
N ASN A 577 -10.01 -21.25 42.27
CA ASN A 577 -10.08 -22.45 43.08
C ASN A 577 -9.75 -22.18 44.57
N ASP A 578 -9.14 -21.03 44.86
CA ASP A 578 -8.88 -20.50 46.22
C ASP A 578 -9.84 -19.31 46.61
N GLU A 579 -10.57 -18.68 45.68
CA GLU A 579 -11.23 -17.34 45.78
C GLU A 579 -12.76 -17.37 46.01
N VAL A 580 -13.40 -18.51 46.23
CA VAL A 580 -14.79 -18.48 46.77
C VAL A 580 -14.81 -17.88 48.18
N ILE A 581 -13.64 -17.84 48.82
CA ILE A 581 -13.26 -17.07 50.00
C ILE A 581 -12.26 -16.03 49.41
N ASP A 582 -12.45 -14.74 49.18
CA ASP A 582 -13.13 -13.73 49.97
C ASP A 582 -12.96 -12.38 49.22
N LYS A 583 -13.93 -11.98 48.38
CA LYS A 583 -13.92 -10.64 47.72
C LYS A 583 -13.92 -9.50 48.75
N ASN A 584 -14.45 -9.76 49.94
CA ASN A 584 -14.47 -8.78 51.02
C ASN A 584 -13.06 -8.61 51.59
N GLN A 585 -12.27 -9.70 51.76
CA GLN A 585 -10.85 -9.61 52.14
C GLN A 585 -10.04 -8.79 51.15
N GLN A 586 -10.21 -9.00 49.84
CA GLN A 586 -9.43 -8.26 48.86
C GLN A 586 -9.72 -6.75 48.94
N GLU A 587 -10.99 -6.39 49.18
CA GLU A 587 -11.40 -5.01 49.39
C GLU A 587 -10.83 -4.45 50.71
N ASP A 588 -10.79 -5.24 51.77
CA ASP A 588 -10.24 -4.85 53.07
C ASP A 588 -8.72 -4.70 53.04
N ILE A 589 -8.00 -5.60 52.35
CA ILE A 589 -6.56 -5.49 52.09
C ILE A 589 -6.27 -4.24 51.26
N THR A 590 -7.11 -3.96 50.25
CA THR A 590 -6.96 -2.76 49.44
C THR A 590 -7.16 -1.50 50.27
N LYS A 591 -8.15 -1.49 51.17
CA LYS A 591 -8.36 -0.39 52.13
C LYS A 591 -7.15 -0.25 53.06
N GLU A 592 -6.61 -1.34 53.61
CA GLU A 592 -5.43 -1.33 54.49
C GLU A 592 -4.24 -0.65 53.80
N TYR A 593 -3.90 -1.04 52.58
CA TYR A 593 -2.78 -0.42 51.86
C TYR A 593 -3.05 1.03 51.47
N ILE A 594 -4.28 1.38 51.10
CA ILE A 594 -4.65 2.76 50.82
C ILE A 594 -4.54 3.61 52.09
N GLU A 595 -4.95 3.09 53.25
CA GLU A 595 -4.77 3.77 54.54
C GLU A 595 -3.28 3.91 54.87
N MET A 596 -2.46 2.89 54.64
CA MET A 596 -1.00 3.01 54.79
C MET A 596 -0.41 4.12 53.92
N ILE A 597 -0.92 4.30 52.70
CA ILE A 597 -0.52 5.39 51.79
C ILE A 597 -0.99 6.74 52.31
N LYS A 598 -2.27 6.88 52.67
CA LYS A 598 -2.85 8.13 53.22
C LYS A 598 -2.15 8.59 54.49
N GLU A 599 -1.75 7.64 55.34
CA GLU A 599 -1.08 7.92 56.60
C GLU A 599 0.44 7.99 56.49
N ASN A 600 0.99 7.71 55.30
CA ASN A 600 2.42 7.62 55.05
C ASN A 600 3.14 6.67 56.02
N LYS A 601 2.49 5.54 56.35
CA LYS A 601 2.99 4.53 57.31
C LYS A 601 4.19 3.74 56.80
N ASN A 602 4.33 3.62 55.48
CA ASN A 602 5.42 2.90 54.84
C ASN A 602 5.98 3.74 53.67
N GLU A 603 7.17 4.28 53.87
CA GLU A 603 7.82 5.20 52.91
C GLU A 603 8.08 4.53 51.55
N ASP A 604 8.50 3.26 51.55
CA ASP A 604 8.78 2.49 50.33
C ASP A 604 7.52 2.31 49.47
N LEU A 605 6.41 1.91 50.10
CA LEU A 605 5.12 1.77 49.42
C LEU A 605 4.64 3.10 48.86
N CYS A 606 4.75 4.18 49.65
CA CYS A 606 4.32 5.50 49.24
C CYS A 606 5.15 6.02 48.07
N GLN A 607 6.47 5.82 48.10
CA GLN A 607 7.36 6.20 47.01
C GLN A 607 7.07 5.39 45.74
N LEU A 608 6.86 4.07 45.89
CA LEU A 608 6.54 3.18 44.77
C LEU A 608 5.19 3.54 44.13
N PHE A 609 4.17 3.80 44.95
CA PHE A 609 2.86 4.23 44.47
C PHE A 609 2.90 5.61 43.81
N LYS A 610 3.63 6.57 44.40
CA LYS A 610 3.83 7.91 43.81
C LYS A 610 4.51 7.83 42.44
N LEU A 611 5.53 6.99 42.30
CA LEU A 611 6.19 6.72 41.01
C LEU A 611 5.21 6.11 40.00
N TYR A 612 4.34 5.20 40.45
CA TYR A 612 3.30 4.64 39.59
C TYR A 612 2.25 5.67 39.16
N CYS A 613 1.76 6.52 40.08
CA CYS A 613 0.82 7.60 39.79
C CYS A 613 1.41 8.59 38.78
N GLN A 614 2.70 8.93 38.90
CA GLN A 614 3.39 9.79 37.93
C GLN A 614 3.41 9.17 36.52
N LYS A 615 3.69 7.86 36.42
CA LYS A 615 3.74 7.14 35.13
C LYS A 615 2.36 6.92 34.50
N SER A 616 1.35 6.69 35.33
CA SER A 616 -0.03 6.46 34.90
C SER A 616 -0.82 7.75 34.64
N LEU A 617 -0.19 8.92 34.83
CA LEU A 617 -0.83 10.24 34.73
C LEU A 617 -2.00 10.38 35.73
N ALA A 618 -1.78 9.97 36.98
CA ALA A 618 -2.74 10.03 38.08
C ALA A 618 -2.17 10.70 39.35
N LEU A 619 -1.04 11.42 39.21
CA LEU A 619 -0.31 12.05 40.32
C LEU A 619 -1.14 13.15 41.01
N GLU A 620 -1.97 13.85 40.25
CA GLU A 620 -2.85 14.91 40.71
C GLU A 620 -3.84 14.44 41.79
N ASN A 621 -4.34 13.20 41.69
CA ASN A 621 -5.24 12.63 42.70
C ASN A 621 -4.50 12.42 44.03
N LEU A 622 -3.25 11.95 43.98
CA LEU A 622 -2.42 11.76 45.16
C LEU A 622 -2.06 13.11 45.80
N MET A 623 -1.66 14.10 44.99
CA MET A 623 -1.31 15.44 45.49
C MET A 623 -2.50 16.15 46.15
N LEU A 624 -3.68 16.10 45.53
CA LEU A 624 -4.88 16.68 46.16
C LEU A 624 -5.21 15.96 47.46
N MET A 625 -5.08 14.63 47.51
CA MET A 625 -5.34 13.87 48.71
C MET A 625 -4.42 14.27 49.87
N ASP A 626 -3.13 14.43 49.60
CA ASP A 626 -2.15 14.91 50.60
C ASP A 626 -2.58 16.28 51.15
N VAL A 627 -2.99 17.21 50.27
CA VAL A 627 -3.48 18.55 50.66
C VAL A 627 -4.75 18.43 51.52
N LEU A 628 -5.73 17.62 51.13
CA LEU A 628 -6.99 17.47 51.87
C LEU A 628 -6.77 16.85 53.26
N ILE A 629 -5.93 15.83 53.36
CA ILE A 629 -5.56 15.20 54.64
C ILE A 629 -4.84 16.20 55.55
N GLU A 630 -3.89 16.96 55.01
CA GLU A 630 -3.13 17.95 55.76
C GLU A 630 -4.05 19.03 56.36
N LYS A 631 -4.97 19.57 55.55
CA LYS A 631 -5.91 20.61 56.01
C LYS A 631 -6.90 20.06 57.04
N LYS A 632 -7.42 18.85 56.84
CA LYS A 632 -8.35 18.20 57.77
C LYS A 632 -7.70 17.88 59.13
N ARG A 633 -6.39 17.57 59.16
CA ARG A 633 -5.64 17.32 60.40
C ARG A 633 -5.30 18.60 61.17
N LYS A 634 -5.02 19.71 60.49
CA LYS A 634 -4.57 20.96 61.12
C LYS A 634 -5.68 21.77 61.79
N SER A 635 -6.91 21.72 61.27
CA SER A 635 -8.02 22.51 61.80
C SER A 635 -9.36 21.85 61.49
N THR A 636 -10.39 22.19 62.26
CA THR A 636 -11.80 21.79 62.01
C THR A 636 -12.46 22.59 60.89
N SER A 637 -11.81 23.67 60.46
CA SER A 637 -12.29 24.59 59.42
C SER A 637 -11.16 24.93 58.44
N ILE A 638 -11.46 25.09 57.16
CA ILE A 638 -10.51 25.47 56.10
C ILE A 638 -10.59 26.99 55.83
N SER A 639 -9.45 27.65 55.57
CA SER A 639 -9.46 29.06 55.19
C SER A 639 -9.99 29.26 53.77
N VAL A 640 -10.60 30.41 53.51
CA VAL A 640 -11.07 30.76 52.15
C VAL A 640 -9.92 30.83 51.16
N GLU A 641 -8.73 31.27 51.58
CA GLU A 641 -7.52 31.26 50.77
C GLU A 641 -7.12 29.84 50.36
N ASP A 642 -7.18 28.87 51.29
CA ASP A 642 -6.87 27.48 50.97
C ASP A 642 -7.92 26.88 50.00
N MET A 643 -9.19 27.25 50.15
CA MET A 643 -10.23 26.85 49.20
C MET A 643 -10.01 27.43 47.80
N LYS A 644 -9.60 28.70 47.70
CA LYS A 644 -9.21 29.33 46.42
C LYS A 644 -8.03 28.61 45.79
N HIS A 645 -7.02 28.27 46.60
CA HIS A 645 -5.86 27.52 46.13
C HIS A 645 -6.25 26.14 45.60
N ILE A 646 -7.06 25.38 46.33
CA ILE A 646 -7.57 24.06 45.88
C ILE A 646 -8.33 24.22 44.56
N LYS A 647 -9.21 25.23 44.47
CA LYS A 647 -9.95 25.52 43.25
C LYS A 647 -9.01 25.78 42.08
N GLU A 648 -8.10 26.73 42.23
CA GLU A 648 -7.19 27.19 41.17
C GLU A 648 -6.23 26.10 40.69
N GLU A 649 -5.71 25.30 41.63
CA GLU A 649 -4.71 24.29 41.31
C GLU A 649 -5.32 22.96 40.83
N PHE A 650 -6.48 22.55 41.36
CA PHE A 650 -7.03 21.20 41.14
C PHE A 650 -8.43 21.15 40.52
N LEU A 651 -9.28 22.17 40.68
CA LEU A 651 -10.69 22.07 40.27
C LEU A 651 -11.01 22.86 38.99
N ILE A 652 -10.25 23.91 38.68
CA ILE A 652 -10.40 24.66 37.45
C ILE A 652 -10.03 23.78 36.26
N SER A 653 -10.87 23.80 35.22
CA SER A 653 -10.58 23.09 33.97
C SER A 653 -9.25 23.52 33.38
N TYR A 654 -8.43 22.53 33.00
CA TYR A 654 -7.07 22.68 32.51
C TYR A 654 -6.07 23.25 33.53
N SER A 655 -6.37 23.27 34.83
CA SER A 655 -5.38 23.59 35.86
C SER A 655 -4.23 22.57 35.85
N ALA A 656 -3.03 22.93 36.34
CA ALA A 656 -1.85 22.06 36.29
C ALA A 656 -2.08 20.67 36.91
N TYR A 657 -2.94 20.59 37.95
CA TYR A 657 -3.29 19.36 38.65
C TYR A 657 -4.80 19.11 38.65
N GLU A 658 -5.51 19.52 37.59
CA GLU A 658 -6.93 19.18 37.40
C GLU A 658 -7.22 17.70 37.69
N VAL A 659 -8.05 17.46 38.70
CA VAL A 659 -8.53 16.13 39.10
C VAL A 659 -9.85 15.78 38.40
N ASN A 660 -10.04 14.50 38.13
CA ASN A 660 -11.29 13.99 37.55
C ASN A 660 -12.36 13.82 38.63
N ILE A 661 -13.20 14.84 38.82
CA ILE A 661 -14.30 14.85 39.78
C ILE A 661 -15.64 15.12 39.10
N SER A 662 -16.75 14.72 39.71
CA SER A 662 -18.09 14.96 39.19
C SER A 662 -18.42 16.45 39.16
N SER A 663 -19.27 16.83 38.20
CA SER A 663 -19.76 18.20 38.09
C SER A 663 -20.51 18.64 39.36
N GLN A 664 -21.20 17.71 40.03
CA GLN A 664 -21.95 17.99 41.25
C GLN A 664 -21.03 18.37 42.41
N VAL A 665 -19.98 17.58 42.68
CA VAL A 665 -19.01 17.89 43.75
C VAL A 665 -18.27 19.20 43.44
N ARG A 666 -17.91 19.43 42.18
CA ARG A 666 -17.29 20.69 41.74
C ARG A 666 -18.21 21.90 41.98
N GLN A 667 -19.49 21.80 41.62
CA GLN A 667 -20.48 22.87 41.84
C GLN A 667 -20.76 23.12 43.32
N ASN A 668 -20.87 22.06 44.12
CA ASN A 668 -21.05 22.18 45.57
C ASN A 668 -19.85 22.90 46.20
N PHE A 669 -18.62 22.53 45.83
CA PHE A 669 -17.42 23.21 46.32
C PHE A 669 -17.39 24.70 45.91
N GLU A 670 -17.72 24.98 44.64
CA GLU A 670 -17.79 26.35 44.10
C GLU A 670 -18.84 27.20 44.82
N GLN A 671 -20.03 26.65 45.06
CA GLN A 671 -21.12 27.33 45.76
C GLN A 671 -20.71 27.67 47.19
N ASN A 672 -20.13 26.72 47.93
CA ASN A 672 -19.67 26.97 49.28
C ASN A 672 -18.55 28.02 49.34
N LEU A 673 -17.65 28.05 48.35
CA LEU A 673 -16.63 29.09 48.23
C LEU A 673 -17.28 30.48 47.99
N GLN A 674 -18.28 30.55 47.11
CA GLN A 674 -19.00 31.80 46.84
C GLN A 674 -19.79 32.27 48.06
N ASP A 675 -20.44 31.36 48.78
CA ASP A 675 -21.19 31.67 50.00
C ASP A 675 -20.26 32.23 51.08
N ALA A 676 -19.09 31.61 51.30
CA ALA A 676 -18.09 32.10 52.24
C ALA A 676 -17.54 33.49 51.86
N LEU A 677 -17.30 33.73 50.56
CA LEU A 677 -16.89 35.04 50.05
C LEU A 677 -17.97 36.10 50.24
N SER A 678 -19.24 35.76 50.00
CA SER A 678 -20.37 36.69 50.15
C SER A 678 -20.60 37.10 51.61
N LYS A 679 -20.31 36.19 52.55
CA LYS A 679 -20.46 36.39 54.00
C LYS A 679 -19.20 36.98 54.66
N ASN A 680 -18.11 37.20 53.91
CA ASN A 680 -16.79 37.56 54.43
C ASN A 680 -16.29 36.62 55.55
N GLU A 681 -16.61 35.33 55.42
CA GLU A 681 -16.13 34.32 56.36
C GLU A 681 -14.63 34.08 56.14
N ALA A 682 -13.83 34.11 57.20
CA ALA A 682 -12.40 33.79 57.09
C ALA A 682 -12.15 32.27 56.99
N LYS A 683 -13.09 31.45 57.50
CA LYS A 683 -12.98 30.00 57.56
C LYS A 683 -14.35 29.33 57.37
N VAL A 684 -14.35 28.17 56.73
CA VAL A 684 -15.54 27.36 56.44
C VAL A 684 -15.40 25.96 57.06
N ASN A 685 -16.50 25.32 57.42
CA ASN A 685 -16.49 23.95 57.98
C ASN A 685 -15.86 22.96 56.98
N ASN A 686 -15.03 22.04 57.49
CA ASN A 686 -14.36 21.00 56.70
C ASN A 686 -15.30 19.97 56.06
N GLU A 687 -16.59 19.95 56.40
CA GLU A 687 -17.58 19.06 55.77
C GLU A 687 -17.53 19.12 54.24
N ILE A 688 -17.30 20.30 53.66
CA ILE A 688 -17.16 20.51 52.20
C ILE A 688 -16.01 19.71 51.59
N LEU A 689 -14.93 19.49 52.36
CA LEU A 689 -13.80 18.69 51.91
C LEU A 689 -14.12 17.20 51.88
N THR A 690 -15.14 16.76 52.62
CA THR A 690 -15.50 15.33 52.74
C THR A 690 -16.01 14.79 51.41
N ASP A 691 -16.90 15.53 50.74
CA ASP A 691 -17.41 15.15 49.41
C ASP A 691 -16.27 15.02 48.39
N LEU A 692 -15.35 15.98 48.39
CA LEU A 692 -14.18 15.97 47.52
C LEU A 692 -13.23 14.81 47.86
N MET A 693 -12.98 14.55 49.14
CA MET A 693 -12.15 13.43 49.58
C MET A 693 -12.73 12.09 49.11
N VAL A 694 -14.05 11.88 49.20
CA VAL A 694 -14.69 10.61 48.77
C VAL A 694 -14.45 10.31 47.30
N GLU A 695 -14.55 11.31 46.42
CA GLU A 695 -14.27 11.11 45.00
C GLU A 695 -12.78 10.86 44.71
N ILE A 696 -11.89 11.62 45.36
CA ILE A 696 -10.45 11.43 45.20
C ILE A 696 -10.01 10.07 45.74
N GLU A 697 -10.58 9.61 46.84
CA GLU A 697 -10.36 8.25 47.36
C GLU A 697 -10.80 7.19 46.35
N THR A 698 -11.92 7.40 45.67
CA THR A 698 -12.40 6.49 44.62
C THR A 698 -11.42 6.45 43.44
N ASN A 699 -10.88 7.60 43.02
CA ASN A 699 -9.85 7.68 41.98
C ASN A 699 -8.53 7.01 42.40
N ILE A 700 -8.10 7.22 43.64
CA ILE A 700 -6.90 6.60 44.22
C ILE A 700 -7.10 5.09 44.30
N LYS A 701 -8.26 4.61 44.78
CA LYS A 701 -8.58 3.17 44.85
C LYS A 701 -8.50 2.53 43.47
N SER A 702 -9.09 3.17 42.46
CA SER A 702 -9.00 2.71 41.06
C SER A 702 -7.55 2.63 40.57
N THR A 703 -6.74 3.63 40.90
CA THR A 703 -5.31 3.67 40.53
C THR A 703 -4.50 2.61 41.27
N PHE A 704 -4.74 2.44 42.57
CA PHE A 704 -4.13 1.42 43.41
C PHE A 704 -4.46 0.02 42.93
N MET A 705 -5.70 -0.26 42.54
CA MET A 705 -6.09 -1.57 42.00
C MET A 705 -5.34 -1.95 40.71
N ARG A 706 -4.84 -0.96 39.94
CA ARG A 706 -3.97 -1.20 38.79
C ARG A 706 -2.51 -1.34 39.22
N PHE A 707 -2.07 -0.54 40.19
CA PHE A 707 -0.75 -0.64 40.79
C PHE A 707 -0.51 -1.99 41.47
N ALA A 708 -1.50 -2.51 42.22
CA ALA A 708 -1.44 -3.77 42.94
C ALA A 708 -1.24 -4.99 42.01
N LYS A 709 -1.45 -4.81 40.72
CA LYS A 709 -1.24 -5.83 39.68
C LYS A 709 0.15 -5.78 39.06
N THR A 710 0.97 -4.79 39.41
CA THR A 710 2.33 -4.66 38.87
C THR A 710 3.28 -5.63 39.58
N SER A 711 4.29 -6.12 38.86
CA SER A 711 5.32 -7.02 39.41
C SER A 711 6.03 -6.41 40.62
N GLU A 712 6.25 -5.11 40.60
CA GLU A 712 6.95 -4.36 41.64
C GLU A 712 6.15 -4.31 42.93
N PHE A 713 4.83 -4.13 42.82
CA PHE A 713 3.97 -4.22 44.01
C PHE A 713 3.95 -5.64 44.55
N LEU A 714 3.85 -6.65 43.69
CA LEU A 714 3.83 -8.06 44.12
C LEU A 714 5.15 -8.46 44.80
N GLU A 715 6.28 -8.06 44.25
CA GLU A 715 7.60 -8.27 44.84
C GLU A 715 7.76 -7.51 46.17
N TRP A 716 7.34 -6.24 46.20
CA TRP A 716 7.32 -5.46 47.43
C TRP A 716 6.41 -6.12 48.49
N GLN A 717 5.24 -6.60 48.10
CA GLN A 717 4.26 -7.23 48.98
C GLN A 717 4.82 -8.53 49.56
N GLU A 718 5.49 -9.35 48.74
CA GLU A 718 6.15 -10.59 49.18
C GLU A 718 7.29 -10.29 50.17
N ILE A 719 8.13 -9.28 49.89
CA ILE A 719 9.18 -8.86 50.81
C ILE A 719 8.57 -8.32 52.12
N TYR A 720 7.52 -7.50 52.02
CA TYR A 720 6.83 -6.91 53.16
C TYR A 720 6.14 -7.97 54.01
N SER A 721 5.51 -8.98 53.42
CA SER A 721 4.89 -10.09 54.17
C SER A 721 5.95 -10.90 54.92
N LEU A 722 7.09 -11.21 54.28
CA LEU A 722 8.21 -11.90 54.93
C LEU A 722 8.80 -11.07 56.08
N GLN A 723 8.91 -9.75 55.92
CA GLN A 723 9.38 -8.85 56.99
C GLN A 723 8.38 -8.79 58.15
N LYS A 724 7.07 -8.72 57.86
CA LYS A 724 6.00 -8.70 58.85
C LYS A 724 5.96 -10.00 59.64
N GLU A 725 6.08 -11.15 58.98
CA GLU A 725 6.16 -12.47 59.63
C GLU A 725 7.39 -12.59 60.55
N ARG A 726 8.56 -12.10 60.09
CA ARG A 726 9.78 -12.10 60.90
C ARG A 726 9.75 -11.15 62.09
N ALA A 727 9.00 -10.06 62.02
CA ALA A 727 8.87 -9.10 63.11
C ALA A 727 7.93 -9.58 64.24
N VAL A 728 7.12 -10.62 63.97
CA VAL A 728 6.20 -11.24 64.94
C VAL A 728 6.87 -12.39 65.71
N LEU A 729 7.95 -12.96 65.15
CA LEU A 729 8.82 -13.93 65.81
C LEU A 729 9.89 -13.22 66.65
#